data_AF-A0A8B8B6M3-F1
#
_entry.id   AF-A0A8B8B6M3-F1
#
_cell.length_a   1.000
_cell.length_b   1.000
_cell.length_c   1.000
_cell.angle_alpha   90.00
_cell.angle_beta   90.00
_cell.angle_gamma   90.00
#
_symmetry.space_group_name_H-M   'P 1'
#
loop_
_entity.id
_entity.type
_entity.pdbx_description
1 polymer ?
#
loop_
_entity_poly.entity_id
_entity_poly.type
_entity_poly.pdbx_seq_one_letter_code
_entity_poly.pdbx_strand_id
1 'polypeptide(L)'
;MASGLDQSETKFNNYVALITALKLTKEGLEEYVNIAMKDMYKKISNKCRGYLDCRDNCSKMHVANFDKWCDTCEKWREEIALYMRNKERISVVHWNKFESMIWSGGDKLTAINQVANVFVHECRNPMVSVTDDFSSIISLLENCKYFSIERNLLLNVRKVRNKYFAHNGTFTVEENDLVKCLDVLSGFLNNRSLQANSKCKQTYKKICDLKLKSKRENVIEISNISPMVYNLVRLHHDKPTIVLERVDDIISNKHSTFVKRQPYRRFDLILLYFFLFYQFIMHGNLTDDIEDKDCKTMDFHYPWTSDLNFKPYLTNLNDFVGREWMLEDLSYELLKTERRGMLVAAELGFGKSALISHIACSHDKQSSGFPIFEKTTVIHLCKYDSNLTLNPGVFVRNMAGKLSELYPEFGNIINTDSTASSYLFSSKCLEDPNGCFDYVILYPLQEAKIVQRSLMIIIIDALDECIEVGSKNIFSLLRQKIYQLPPNIKFLFTSRNISNIKGNLPPGVSVYQTPLFWKNNLNDIKRYLIKKLENNTVSEQFQEMLSRSGFNDVIEKLAELVGENFLFLVHALDFWIKEGNVNYQPKTVENIYQMNVIRILGKNENLINDTRSIFEILCASHGSINETLLFNVLNIESERKIFVTRLLSNELSHFVQKSSGKIFFTNGRIADFFSKQNNIENDFFFLQKNGHRMLALYWLNYFEKHPSKISLAMIMDMFKHAAGSKNQSLNDQLTGAVRRHLHITTRTFLKHYIAASSNSYDAMLLAIESTHEIDIDVRDQDNLTAAYIAAAYGNDKSLAALIENGADLDYQRSQPVLSKILPNQDPIHLSKYTFQWGYNLANIASQNGHADIIELLLKHKVNVCHENSVALNSFHLAAEHGHISILRMLISSSKCNWSSSFQTSLYLAAKTGHLHVVKYLLSLNVVDTCIPCLDKINWIPNGKSLPYACDMALLSPEWRHTAFQQMPRQKVKP
;
A
#
# COMPACT_ATOMS: atom_id res chain seq x y z
N MET A 1 -17.72 33.92 -30.16
CA MET A 1 -16.61 33.84 -29.19
C MET A 1 -17.17 34.08 -27.80
N ALA A 2 -17.75 33.03 -27.19
CA ALA A 2 -18.19 32.97 -25.79
C ALA A 2 -18.94 31.63 -25.62
N SER A 3 -18.27 30.60 -25.13
CA SER A 3 -18.88 29.39 -24.54
C SER A 3 -17.77 28.43 -24.13
N GLY A 4 -17.66 28.18 -22.83
CA GLY A 4 -16.69 27.25 -22.27
C GLY A 4 -16.17 27.65 -20.89
N LEU A 5 -17.01 28.24 -20.03
CA LEU A 5 -16.78 28.15 -18.59
C LEU A 5 -17.45 26.86 -18.12
N ASP A 6 -16.69 26.03 -17.42
CA ASP A 6 -17.14 24.74 -16.92
C ASP A 6 -18.30 24.96 -15.93
N GLN A 7 -19.44 24.26 -16.11
CA GLN A 7 -20.62 24.44 -15.26
C GLN A 7 -20.35 24.09 -13.79
N SER A 8 -19.26 23.36 -13.53
CA SER A 8 -18.77 23.03 -12.18
C SER A 8 -18.23 24.26 -11.44
N GLU A 9 -17.52 25.15 -12.14
CA GLU A 9 -16.81 26.31 -11.59
C GLU A 9 -17.79 27.42 -11.18
N THR A 10 -18.83 27.64 -12.00
CA THR A 10 -19.91 28.61 -11.69
C THR A 10 -20.70 28.19 -10.44
N LYS A 11 -21.01 26.89 -10.31
CA LYS A 11 -21.72 26.36 -9.13
C LYS A 11 -20.89 26.41 -7.85
N PHE A 12 -19.58 26.26 -7.94
CA PHE A 12 -18.68 26.44 -6.79
C PHE A 12 -18.55 27.91 -6.38
N ASN A 13 -18.42 28.82 -7.34
CA ASN A 13 -18.39 30.26 -7.05
C ASN A 13 -19.67 30.73 -6.35
N ASN A 14 -20.82 30.16 -6.71
CA ASN A 14 -22.08 30.39 -6.02
C ASN A 14 -22.06 29.91 -4.56
N TYR A 15 -21.44 28.75 -4.30
CA TYR A 15 -21.25 28.23 -2.94
C TYR A 15 -20.37 29.16 -2.09
N VAL A 16 -19.26 29.64 -2.66
CA VAL A 16 -18.36 30.60 -1.98
C VAL A 16 -19.07 31.92 -1.66
N ALA A 17 -19.90 32.42 -2.58
CA ALA A 17 -20.71 33.62 -2.36
C ALA A 17 -21.71 33.43 -1.20
N LEU A 18 -22.35 32.26 -1.10
CA LEU A 18 -23.26 31.93 -0.01
C LEU A 18 -22.56 31.87 1.36
N ILE A 19 -21.38 31.22 1.44
CA ILE A 19 -20.57 31.19 2.66
C ILE A 19 -20.19 32.61 3.09
N THR A 20 -19.77 33.43 2.13
CA THR A 20 -19.39 34.82 2.39
C THR A 20 -20.58 35.60 2.97
N ALA A 21 -21.79 35.39 2.44
CA ALA A 21 -22.99 36.00 2.97
C ALA A 21 -23.33 35.52 4.40
N LEU A 22 -23.18 34.22 4.70
CA LEU A 22 -23.39 33.67 6.05
C LEU A 22 -22.36 34.24 7.06
N LYS A 23 -21.10 34.37 6.66
CA LYS A 23 -20.03 34.97 7.48
C LYS A 23 -20.31 36.43 7.78
N LEU A 24 -20.62 37.22 6.75
CA LEU A 24 -21.01 38.63 6.91
C LEU A 24 -22.21 38.75 7.86
N THR A 25 -23.21 37.88 7.70
CA THR A 25 -24.37 37.83 8.59
C THR A 25 -23.96 37.57 10.05
N LYS A 26 -23.07 36.59 10.29
CA LYS A 26 -22.53 36.30 11.63
C LYS A 26 -21.85 37.54 12.21
N GLU A 27 -20.88 38.13 11.51
CA GLU A 27 -20.12 39.31 11.98
C GLU A 27 -21.03 40.48 12.38
N GLY A 28 -22.13 40.69 11.64
CA GLY A 28 -23.14 41.69 12.00
C GLY A 28 -23.85 41.37 13.32
N LEU A 29 -24.21 40.11 13.54
CA LEU A 29 -24.89 39.65 14.75
C LEU A 29 -23.97 39.65 15.97
N GLU A 30 -22.68 39.37 15.81
CA GLU A 30 -21.73 39.27 16.93
C GLU A 30 -21.71 40.56 17.77
N GLU A 31 -21.61 41.70 17.11
CA GLU A 31 -21.61 43.00 17.77
C GLU A 31 -22.95 43.30 18.44
N TYR A 32 -24.06 43.02 17.74
CA TYR A 32 -25.40 43.21 18.29
C TYR A 32 -25.65 42.37 19.55
N VAL A 33 -25.31 41.08 19.50
CA VAL A 33 -25.52 40.13 20.60
C VAL A 33 -24.61 40.49 21.77
N ASN A 34 -23.33 40.83 21.53
CA ASN A 34 -22.41 41.24 22.59
C ASN A 34 -22.90 42.47 23.37
N ILE A 35 -23.40 43.49 22.66
CA ILE A 35 -23.94 44.71 23.30
C ILE A 35 -25.20 44.37 24.11
N ALA A 36 -26.12 43.61 23.51
CA ALA A 36 -27.37 43.24 24.17
C ALA A 36 -27.15 42.38 25.41
N MET A 37 -26.24 41.40 25.35
CA MET A 37 -25.94 40.51 26.47
C MET A 37 -25.24 41.22 27.63
N LYS A 38 -24.33 42.18 27.34
CA LYS A 38 -23.74 43.04 28.37
C LYS A 38 -24.80 43.87 29.10
N ASP A 39 -25.73 44.48 28.36
CA ASP A 39 -26.81 45.28 28.95
C ASP A 39 -27.78 44.40 29.77
N MET A 40 -28.14 43.22 29.24
CA MET A 40 -28.99 42.26 29.96
C MET A 40 -28.32 41.77 31.25
N TYR A 41 -27.04 41.37 31.18
CA TYR A 41 -26.28 40.95 32.35
C TYR A 41 -26.21 42.06 33.40
N LYS A 42 -25.95 43.31 33.01
CA LYS A 42 -25.93 44.46 33.92
C LYS A 42 -27.26 44.66 34.64
N LYS A 43 -28.40 44.46 33.94
CA LYS A 43 -29.74 44.53 34.54
C LYS A 43 -29.98 43.41 35.55
N ILE A 44 -29.59 42.18 35.23
CA ILE A 44 -29.70 41.02 36.13
C ILE A 44 -28.80 41.23 37.36
N SER A 45 -27.53 41.57 37.13
CA SER A 45 -26.54 41.82 38.20
C SER A 45 -26.99 42.92 39.15
N ASN A 46 -27.53 44.03 38.64
CA ASN A 46 -28.04 45.13 39.49
C ASN A 46 -29.19 44.70 40.41
N LYS A 47 -30.09 43.82 39.95
CA LYS A 47 -31.18 43.29 40.76
C LYS A 47 -30.72 42.25 41.79
N CYS A 48 -29.59 41.60 41.52
CA CYS A 48 -28.96 40.65 42.42
C CYS A 48 -27.98 41.30 43.41
N ARG A 49 -27.74 42.63 43.32
CA ARG A 49 -26.88 43.36 44.26
C ARG A 49 -27.45 43.29 45.68
N GLY A 50 -26.60 42.91 46.64
CA GLY A 50 -26.94 42.78 48.06
C GLY A 50 -26.89 41.34 48.60
N TYR A 51 -26.78 40.35 47.72
CA TYR A 51 -26.52 38.95 48.09
C TYR A 51 -25.00 38.70 48.12
N LEU A 52 -24.49 37.99 49.14
CA LEU A 52 -23.07 37.64 49.26
C LEU A 52 -22.61 36.81 48.06
N ASP A 53 -21.36 36.99 47.61
CA ASP A 53 -20.71 36.08 46.67
C ASP A 53 -20.83 34.64 47.17
N CYS A 54 -21.16 33.72 46.27
CA CYS A 54 -21.29 32.30 46.59
C CYS A 54 -19.93 31.77 47.09
N ARG A 55 -19.77 31.62 48.42
CA ARG A 55 -18.48 31.27 49.04
C ARG A 55 -18.11 29.78 48.92
N ASP A 56 -19.09 28.89 48.69
CA ASP A 56 -18.92 27.45 48.93
C ASP A 56 -18.98 26.57 47.67
N ASN A 57 -18.57 27.07 46.50
CA ASN A 57 -18.44 26.25 45.28
C ASN A 57 -19.70 25.39 45.01
N CYS A 58 -20.87 26.00 45.22
CA CYS A 58 -22.19 25.37 45.26
C CYS A 58 -22.49 24.48 44.03
N SER A 59 -21.88 24.76 42.88
CA SER A 59 -22.07 23.99 41.63
C SER A 59 -21.64 22.52 41.72
N LYS A 60 -20.68 22.14 42.59
CA LYS A 60 -20.27 20.73 42.77
C LYS A 60 -21.01 20.01 43.90
N MET A 61 -21.36 20.70 44.99
CA MET A 61 -22.07 20.10 46.13
C MET A 61 -23.57 19.86 45.86
N HIS A 62 -24.22 20.66 45.01
CA HIS A 62 -25.65 20.52 44.72
C HIS A 62 -25.98 19.43 43.69
N VAL A 63 -24.98 18.83 43.04
CA VAL A 63 -25.15 17.67 42.15
C VAL A 63 -25.34 16.38 42.95
N ALA A 64 -24.81 16.34 44.19
CA ALA A 64 -24.89 15.16 45.06
C ALA A 64 -26.21 15.07 45.84
N ASN A 65 -26.88 16.20 46.09
CA ASN A 65 -28.17 16.26 46.77
C ASN A 65 -29.10 17.20 46.00
N PHE A 66 -30.05 16.63 45.26
CA PHE A 66 -31.17 17.37 44.70
C PHE A 66 -31.86 18.16 45.85
N ASP A 67 -32.09 19.47 45.62
CA ASP A 67 -33.07 20.34 46.31
C ASP A 67 -32.62 21.42 47.30
N LYS A 68 -31.33 21.80 47.43
CA LYS A 68 -31.00 23.03 48.19
C LYS A 68 -29.96 23.91 47.51
N TRP A 69 -30.41 24.91 46.76
CA TRP A 69 -29.58 26.01 46.27
C TRP A 69 -29.35 27.02 47.40
N CYS A 70 -28.24 27.77 47.38
CA CYS A 70 -28.09 28.91 48.29
C CYS A 70 -28.87 30.14 47.76
N ASP A 71 -29.30 31.02 48.68
CA ASP A 71 -30.14 32.19 48.40
C ASP A 71 -29.63 33.06 47.23
N THR A 72 -28.31 33.24 47.13
CA THR A 72 -27.68 33.97 46.02
C THR A 72 -27.89 33.26 44.68
N CYS A 73 -27.65 31.95 44.61
CA CYS A 73 -27.73 31.19 43.35
C CYS A 73 -29.19 31.03 42.89
N GLU A 74 -30.12 30.85 43.84
CA GLU A 74 -31.55 30.75 43.55
C GLU A 74 -32.09 32.05 42.95
N LYS A 75 -31.71 33.21 43.49
CA LYS A 75 -32.15 34.51 42.94
C LYS A 75 -31.61 34.80 41.54
N TRP A 76 -30.34 34.44 41.27
CA TRP A 76 -29.79 34.53 39.91
C TRP A 76 -30.55 33.64 38.93
N ARG A 77 -30.90 32.42 39.34
CA ARG A 77 -31.70 31.48 38.54
C ARG A 77 -33.08 32.05 38.22
N GLU A 78 -33.77 32.64 39.19
CA GLU A 78 -35.09 33.26 39.00
C GLU A 78 -35.03 34.47 38.03
N GLU A 79 -34.06 35.37 38.20
CA GLU A 79 -33.94 36.54 37.34
C GLU A 79 -33.55 36.18 35.90
N ILE A 80 -32.69 35.18 35.69
CA ILE A 80 -32.35 34.67 34.35
C ILE A 80 -33.59 34.01 33.70
N ALA A 81 -34.35 33.24 34.47
CA ALA A 81 -35.56 32.57 33.99
C ALA A 81 -36.63 33.52 33.43
N LEU A 82 -36.71 34.77 33.92
CA LEU A 82 -37.63 35.79 33.40
C LEU A 82 -37.37 36.16 31.93
N TYR A 83 -36.12 36.00 31.47
CA TYR A 83 -35.72 36.28 30.09
C TYR A 83 -35.86 35.07 29.16
N MET A 84 -36.30 33.90 29.65
CA MET A 84 -36.56 32.74 28.79
C MET A 84 -37.91 32.85 28.08
N ARG A 85 -37.97 32.51 26.79
CA ARG A 85 -39.23 32.47 26.03
C ARG A 85 -40.13 31.29 26.42
N ASN A 86 -39.56 30.13 26.81
CA ASN A 86 -40.30 28.95 27.25
C ASN A 86 -39.96 28.60 28.71
N LYS A 87 -40.86 28.93 29.65
CA LYS A 87 -40.65 28.68 31.09
C LYS A 87 -40.60 27.19 31.44
N GLU A 88 -41.30 26.32 30.69
CA GLU A 88 -41.26 24.86 30.90
C GLU A 88 -39.89 24.22 30.63
N ARG A 89 -38.96 24.94 29.99
CA ARG A 89 -37.58 24.46 29.74
C ARG A 89 -36.60 24.73 30.89
N ILE A 90 -37.01 25.46 31.94
CA ILE A 90 -36.14 25.78 33.09
C ILE A 90 -35.69 24.51 33.85
N SER A 91 -36.52 23.46 33.84
CA SER A 91 -36.21 22.14 34.41
C SER A 91 -35.26 21.31 33.56
N VAL A 92 -35.12 21.62 32.26
CA VAL A 92 -34.25 20.93 31.30
C VAL A 92 -32.86 21.57 31.22
N VAL A 93 -32.71 22.80 31.73
CA VAL A 93 -31.39 23.42 31.86
C VAL A 93 -30.60 22.66 32.92
N HIS A 94 -29.53 21.99 32.49
CA HIS A 94 -28.53 21.37 33.34
C HIS A 94 -27.72 22.43 34.10
N TRP A 95 -28.35 23.01 35.12
CA TRP A 95 -27.78 24.01 36.00
C TRP A 95 -26.50 23.53 36.72
N ASN A 96 -26.33 22.20 36.82
CA ASN A 96 -25.14 21.50 37.32
C ASN A 96 -23.88 21.68 36.47
N LYS A 97 -24.00 22.12 35.21
CA LYS A 97 -22.86 22.38 34.32
C LYS A 97 -22.28 23.79 34.46
N PHE A 98 -22.83 24.62 35.34
CA PHE A 98 -22.46 26.02 35.44
C PHE A 98 -21.94 26.39 36.84
N GLU A 99 -20.89 27.21 36.89
CA GLU A 99 -20.21 27.56 38.13
C GLU A 99 -20.75 28.88 38.69
N SER A 100 -21.50 28.78 39.78
CA SER A 100 -22.15 29.94 40.44
C SER A 100 -21.18 31.04 40.88
N MET A 101 -19.94 30.69 41.23
CA MET A 101 -18.88 31.66 41.55
C MET A 101 -18.54 32.59 40.37
N ILE A 102 -18.70 32.11 39.14
CA ILE A 102 -18.36 32.87 37.93
C ILE A 102 -19.48 33.84 37.57
N TRP A 103 -20.75 33.49 37.85
CA TRP A 103 -21.91 34.34 37.57
C TRP A 103 -21.96 35.59 38.44
N SER A 104 -21.55 35.51 39.72
CA SER A 104 -21.59 36.65 40.64
C SER A 104 -20.39 37.58 40.51
N GLY A 105 -19.33 37.17 39.78
CA GLY A 105 -18.03 37.83 39.70
C GLY A 105 -17.95 39.20 39.00
N GLY A 106 -19.09 39.87 38.79
CA GLY A 106 -19.20 41.20 38.18
C GLY A 106 -19.29 41.19 36.66
N ASP A 107 -19.22 42.37 36.02
CA ASP A 107 -19.29 42.56 34.55
C ASP A 107 -18.03 42.07 33.83
N LYS A 108 -17.70 40.79 34.04
CA LYS A 108 -16.61 40.08 33.38
C LYS A 108 -17.18 39.26 32.23
N LEU A 109 -16.41 39.19 31.14
CA LEU A 109 -16.79 38.46 29.93
C LEU A 109 -17.19 37.00 30.23
N THR A 110 -16.47 36.33 31.13
CA THR A 110 -16.77 34.96 31.58
C THR A 110 -18.13 34.83 32.25
N ALA A 111 -18.55 35.80 33.06
CA ALA A 111 -19.86 35.80 33.71
C ALA A 111 -20.98 35.97 32.68
N ILE A 112 -20.80 36.90 31.72
CA ILE A 112 -21.75 37.13 30.63
C ILE A 112 -21.90 35.88 29.75
N ASN A 113 -20.79 35.19 29.43
CA ASN A 113 -20.80 33.98 28.61
C ASN A 113 -21.54 32.84 29.29
N GLN A 114 -21.33 32.65 30.60
CA GLN A 114 -22.05 31.60 31.33
C GLN A 114 -23.56 31.89 31.41
N VAL A 115 -23.96 33.16 31.55
CA VAL A 115 -25.39 33.54 31.46
C VAL A 115 -25.94 33.33 30.05
N ALA A 116 -25.17 33.62 29.00
CA ALA A 116 -25.56 33.39 27.61
C ALA A 116 -25.82 31.89 27.32
N ASN A 117 -24.97 31.02 27.86
CA ASN A 117 -25.05 29.56 27.69
C ASN A 117 -26.34 28.94 28.20
N VAL A 118 -27.02 29.57 29.16
CA VAL A 118 -28.32 29.10 29.66
C VAL A 118 -29.37 29.08 28.54
N PHE A 119 -29.24 29.93 27.52
CA PHE A 119 -30.19 30.04 26.41
C PHE A 119 -29.80 29.22 25.17
N VAL A 120 -28.67 28.52 25.19
CA VAL A 120 -28.19 27.72 24.06
C VAL A 120 -28.59 26.24 24.26
N HIS A 121 -29.21 25.62 23.26
CA HIS A 121 -29.54 24.18 23.32
C HIS A 121 -28.28 23.34 23.19
N GLU A 122 -28.11 22.32 24.04
CA GLU A 122 -27.06 21.29 24.06
C GLU A 122 -26.06 21.34 22.89
N CYS A 123 -25.25 22.40 22.85
CA CYS A 123 -24.04 22.42 22.06
C CYS A 123 -23.05 21.58 22.86
N ARG A 124 -22.37 20.64 22.18
CA ARG A 124 -21.38 19.74 22.79
C ARG A 124 -20.28 20.48 23.57
N ASN A 125 -20.13 21.79 23.36
CA ASN A 125 -19.36 22.72 24.18
C ASN A 125 -20.20 23.92 24.63
N PRO A 126 -20.11 24.36 25.90
CA PRO A 126 -20.60 25.67 26.32
C PRO A 126 -19.85 26.77 25.57
N MET A 127 -20.55 27.85 25.19
CA MET A 127 -19.94 29.06 24.62
C MET A 127 -18.85 29.60 25.55
N VAL A 128 -17.61 29.55 25.07
CA VAL A 128 -16.44 30.25 25.60
C VAL A 128 -16.58 31.76 25.41
N SER A 129 -17.26 32.22 24.34
CA SER A 129 -17.68 33.61 24.06
C SER A 129 -19.11 33.65 23.56
N VAL A 130 -19.88 34.70 23.91
CA VAL A 130 -21.26 34.96 23.42
C VAL A 130 -21.39 34.88 21.88
N THR A 131 -20.28 34.93 21.15
CA THR A 131 -20.23 34.94 19.69
C THR A 131 -19.50 33.76 19.06
N ASP A 132 -19.19 32.69 19.80
CA ASP A 132 -18.34 31.58 19.32
C ASP A 132 -18.76 31.03 17.96
N ASP A 133 -20.01 30.56 17.84
CA ASP A 133 -20.52 29.95 16.62
C ASP A 133 -21.86 30.57 16.18
N PHE A 134 -22.13 30.46 14.88
CA PHE A 134 -23.37 30.99 14.32
C PHE A 134 -24.61 30.25 14.87
N SER A 135 -24.47 28.96 15.22
CA SER A 135 -25.57 28.15 15.76
C SER A 135 -26.01 28.61 17.14
N SER A 136 -25.07 28.85 18.05
CA SER A 136 -25.39 29.29 19.41
C SER A 136 -25.91 30.71 19.41
N ILE A 137 -25.41 31.61 18.53
CA ILE A 137 -26.01 32.94 18.35
C ILE A 137 -27.49 32.80 17.97
N ILE A 138 -27.82 31.98 16.97
CA ILE A 138 -29.22 31.80 16.54
C ILE A 138 -30.05 31.10 17.64
N SER A 139 -29.48 30.17 18.41
CA SER A 139 -30.15 29.54 19.57
C SER A 139 -30.45 30.53 20.68
N LEU A 140 -29.48 31.38 21.03
CA LEU A 140 -29.63 32.45 22.00
C LEU A 140 -30.73 33.43 21.58
N LEU A 141 -30.70 33.89 20.32
CA LEU A 141 -31.74 34.79 19.77
C LEU A 141 -33.13 34.16 19.74
N GLU A 142 -33.22 32.83 19.58
CA GLU A 142 -34.51 32.12 19.58
C GLU A 142 -35.07 31.96 21.00
N ASN A 143 -34.23 31.61 21.97
CA ASN A 143 -34.65 31.21 23.32
C ASN A 143 -34.72 32.38 24.30
N CYS A 144 -33.98 33.46 24.05
CA CYS A 144 -33.96 34.63 24.91
C CYS A 144 -34.99 35.69 24.47
N LYS A 145 -35.90 36.04 25.37
CA LYS A 145 -36.95 37.04 25.18
C LYS A 145 -36.39 38.45 25.07
N TYR A 146 -35.15 38.68 25.52
CA TYR A 146 -34.46 39.96 25.42
C TYR A 146 -34.32 40.44 23.97
N PHE A 147 -34.23 39.49 23.03
CA PHE A 147 -34.16 39.78 21.60
C PHE A 147 -35.57 39.77 20.99
N SER A 148 -35.97 40.89 20.40
CA SER A 148 -37.26 41.05 19.72
C SER A 148 -37.18 40.64 18.24
N ILE A 149 -36.77 39.39 17.97
CA ILE A 149 -36.65 38.84 16.62
C ILE A 149 -37.71 37.75 16.39
N GLU A 150 -38.40 37.83 15.26
CA GLU A 150 -39.41 36.87 14.84
C GLU A 150 -38.82 35.47 14.62
N ARG A 151 -39.49 34.45 15.18
CA ARG A 151 -39.02 33.06 15.14
C ARG A 151 -38.92 32.50 13.71
N ASN A 152 -39.85 32.88 12.83
CA ASN A 152 -39.87 32.42 11.44
C ASN A 152 -38.63 32.83 10.66
N LEU A 153 -38.11 34.04 10.91
CA LEU A 153 -36.88 34.51 10.26
C LEU A 153 -35.66 33.69 10.72
N LEU A 154 -35.55 33.39 12.02
CA LEU A 154 -34.49 32.55 12.58
C LEU A 154 -34.51 31.12 12.03
N LEU A 155 -35.70 30.53 11.88
CA LEU A 155 -35.87 29.20 11.29
C LEU A 155 -35.45 29.15 9.82
N ASN A 156 -35.76 30.19 9.04
CA ASN A 156 -35.35 30.27 7.64
C ASN A 156 -33.83 30.35 7.50
N VAL A 157 -33.16 31.15 8.34
CA VAL A 157 -31.69 31.23 8.37
C VAL A 157 -31.06 29.88 8.77
N ARG A 158 -31.65 29.16 9.73
CA ARG A 158 -31.19 27.79 10.07
C ARG A 158 -31.34 26.82 8.92
N LYS A 159 -32.46 26.87 8.18
CA LYS A 159 -32.68 26.00 7.01
C LYS A 159 -31.64 26.24 5.92
N VAL A 160 -31.35 27.50 5.61
CA VAL A 160 -30.29 27.86 4.64
C VAL A 160 -28.94 27.30 5.08
N ARG A 161 -28.57 27.52 6.35
CA ARG A 161 -27.31 26.99 6.91
C ARG A 161 -27.27 25.47 6.89
N ASN A 162 -28.30 24.77 7.36
CA ASN A 162 -28.27 23.31 7.45
C ASN A 162 -28.19 22.67 6.05
N LYS A 163 -29.01 23.15 5.12
CA LYS A 163 -29.09 22.59 3.77
C LYS A 163 -27.80 22.81 2.98
N TYR A 164 -27.22 24.00 3.05
CA TYR A 164 -26.13 24.37 2.16
C TYR A 164 -24.76 24.52 2.83
N PHE A 165 -24.68 24.49 4.17
CA PHE A 165 -23.41 24.60 4.90
C PHE A 165 -23.13 23.36 5.77
N ALA A 166 -24.12 22.83 6.50
CA ALA A 166 -23.90 21.67 7.39
C ALA A 166 -23.96 20.31 6.69
N HIS A 167 -24.79 20.16 5.65
CA HIS A 167 -25.05 18.87 4.99
C HIS A 167 -24.76 18.88 3.48
N ASN A 168 -24.03 19.88 2.98
CA ASN A 168 -23.75 20.00 1.56
C ASN A 168 -22.42 19.33 1.19
N GLY A 169 -22.48 18.05 0.80
CA GLY A 169 -21.29 17.29 0.42
C GLY A 169 -20.72 17.60 -0.96
N THR A 170 -21.39 18.42 -1.78
CA THR A 170 -20.97 18.67 -3.18
C THR A 170 -20.31 20.04 -3.38
N PHE A 171 -20.36 20.94 -2.39
CA PHE A 171 -19.80 22.31 -2.46
C PHE A 171 -20.29 23.12 -3.67
N THR A 172 -21.48 22.83 -4.16
CA THR A 172 -22.10 23.48 -5.32
C THR A 172 -23.44 24.10 -4.93
N VAL A 173 -23.75 25.28 -5.47
CA VAL A 173 -25.06 25.92 -5.31
C VAL A 173 -25.56 26.41 -6.67
N GLU A 174 -26.77 26.01 -7.02
CA GLU A 174 -27.45 26.52 -8.23
C GLU A 174 -27.76 28.01 -8.06
N GLU A 175 -27.68 28.78 -9.14
CA GLU A 175 -27.85 30.24 -9.11
C GLU A 175 -29.21 30.65 -8.49
N ASN A 176 -30.29 29.94 -8.86
CA ASN A 176 -31.62 30.17 -8.32
C ASN A 176 -31.70 29.92 -6.80
N ASP A 177 -30.93 28.97 -6.29
CA ASP A 177 -30.88 28.65 -4.87
C ASP A 177 -30.02 29.67 -4.11
N LEU A 178 -28.92 30.15 -4.70
CA LEU A 178 -28.12 31.25 -4.14
C LEU A 178 -28.98 32.50 -3.94
N VAL A 179 -29.75 32.91 -4.96
CA VAL A 179 -30.62 34.10 -4.87
C VAL A 179 -31.64 33.95 -3.74
N LYS A 180 -32.31 32.79 -3.64
CA LYS A 180 -33.26 32.51 -2.53
C LYS A 180 -32.58 32.58 -1.16
N CYS A 181 -31.36 32.06 -1.05
CA CYS A 181 -30.61 32.11 0.22
C CYS A 181 -30.23 33.54 0.60
N LEU A 182 -29.76 34.35 -0.37
CA LEU A 182 -29.45 35.75 -0.15
C LEU A 182 -30.71 36.57 0.21
N ASP A 183 -31.88 36.22 -0.34
CA ASP A 183 -33.16 36.81 0.04
C ASP A 183 -33.52 36.53 1.50
N VAL A 184 -33.31 35.29 1.96
CA VAL A 184 -33.53 34.92 3.36
C VAL A 184 -32.58 35.69 4.30
N LEU A 185 -31.30 35.76 3.97
CA LEU A 185 -30.30 36.43 4.82
C LEU A 185 -30.47 37.96 4.85
N SER A 186 -30.74 38.58 3.70
CA SER A 186 -31.03 40.01 3.63
C SER A 186 -32.35 40.36 4.32
N GLY A 187 -33.40 39.54 4.14
CA GLY A 187 -34.68 39.70 4.83
C GLY A 187 -34.55 39.60 6.35
N PHE A 188 -33.71 38.69 6.85
CA PHE A 188 -33.39 38.59 8.27
C PHE A 188 -32.71 39.85 8.82
N LEU A 189 -31.64 40.32 8.16
CA LEU A 189 -30.91 41.53 8.59
C LEU A 189 -31.73 42.81 8.46
N ASN A 190 -32.75 42.84 7.60
CA ASN A 190 -33.67 43.98 7.44
C ASN A 190 -34.66 44.13 8.61
N ASN A 191 -34.62 43.24 9.61
CA ASN A 191 -35.44 43.37 10.81
C ASN A 191 -35.12 44.69 11.55
N ARG A 192 -36.16 45.42 11.99
CA ARG A 192 -36.04 46.73 12.65
C ARG A 192 -35.08 46.73 13.83
N SER A 193 -35.07 45.66 14.64
CA SER A 193 -34.21 45.53 15.81
C SER A 193 -32.73 45.35 15.47
N LEU A 194 -32.43 44.70 14.34
CA LEU A 194 -31.06 44.51 13.85
C LEU A 194 -30.55 45.76 13.12
N GLN A 195 -31.41 46.45 12.36
CA GLN A 195 -31.05 47.68 11.63
C GLN A 195 -30.70 48.87 12.54
N ALA A 196 -31.08 48.81 13.82
CA ALA A 196 -30.66 49.77 14.83
C ALA A 196 -29.14 49.69 15.12
N ASN A 197 -28.50 48.55 14.88
CA ASN A 197 -27.05 48.37 15.01
C ASN A 197 -26.34 48.77 13.70
N SER A 198 -25.34 49.65 13.81
CA SER A 198 -24.60 50.20 12.66
C SER A 198 -23.90 49.11 11.84
N LYS A 199 -23.40 48.05 12.47
CA LYS A 199 -22.72 46.93 11.83
C LYS A 199 -23.69 46.03 11.07
N CYS A 200 -24.81 45.67 11.68
CA CYS A 200 -25.89 44.94 10.99
C CYS A 200 -26.40 45.70 9.75
N LYS A 201 -26.51 47.03 9.84
CA LYS A 201 -26.89 47.89 8.71
C LYS A 201 -25.85 47.92 7.59
N GLN A 202 -24.56 47.93 7.93
CA GLN A 202 -23.46 47.83 6.95
C GLN A 202 -23.45 46.45 6.27
N THR A 203 -23.60 45.38 7.05
CA THR A 203 -23.67 44.00 6.58
C THR A 203 -24.83 43.78 5.62
N TYR A 204 -26.01 44.32 5.96
CA TYR A 204 -27.19 44.28 5.09
C TYR A 204 -26.90 44.91 3.71
N LYS A 205 -26.26 46.09 3.66
CA LYS A 205 -25.86 46.72 2.40
C LYS A 205 -24.93 45.83 1.58
N LYS A 206 -23.90 45.24 2.20
CA LYS A 206 -22.97 44.33 1.53
C LYS A 206 -23.66 43.10 0.93
N ILE A 207 -24.63 42.53 1.62
CA ILE A 207 -25.40 41.37 1.12
C ILE A 207 -26.34 41.79 -0.02
N CYS A 208 -26.94 42.97 0.05
CA CYS A 208 -27.71 43.53 -1.05
C CYS A 208 -26.84 43.83 -2.29
N ASP A 209 -25.61 44.30 -2.10
CA ASP A 209 -24.64 44.52 -3.18
C ASP A 209 -24.23 43.18 -3.82
N LEU A 210 -23.99 42.14 -3.01
CA LEU A 210 -23.75 40.77 -3.50
C LEU A 210 -24.92 40.23 -4.33
N LYS A 211 -26.16 40.49 -3.88
CA LYS A 211 -27.39 40.12 -4.59
C LYS A 211 -27.57 40.90 -5.91
N LEU A 212 -27.11 42.15 -5.98
CA LEU A 212 -27.17 42.95 -7.22
C LEU A 212 -26.10 42.49 -8.22
N LYS A 213 -24.90 42.15 -7.75
CA LYS A 213 -23.83 41.58 -8.57
C LYS A 213 -24.19 40.22 -9.13
N SER A 214 -24.80 39.34 -8.31
CA SER A 214 -25.25 38.01 -8.76
C SER A 214 -26.39 38.05 -9.77
N LYS A 215 -27.06 39.19 -9.97
CA LYS A 215 -28.15 39.36 -10.96
C LYS A 215 -27.72 40.07 -12.26
N ARG A 216 -26.52 40.68 -12.31
CA ARG A 216 -26.14 41.60 -13.40
C ARG A 216 -24.99 41.13 -14.28
N GLU A 217 -24.18 40.17 -13.86
CA GLU A 217 -22.97 39.78 -14.60
C GLU A 217 -22.89 38.27 -14.78
N ASN A 218 -22.79 37.82 -16.04
CA ASN A 218 -22.19 36.53 -16.35
C ASN A 218 -20.81 36.49 -15.67
N VAL A 219 -20.64 35.50 -14.82
CA VAL A 219 -19.54 35.32 -13.86
C VAL A 219 -18.18 35.35 -14.56
N ILE A 220 -17.54 36.53 -14.63
CA ILE A 220 -16.15 36.68 -15.08
C ILE A 220 -15.27 37.31 -13.99
N GLU A 221 -15.82 38.06 -13.02
CA GLU A 221 -14.99 38.72 -12.00
C GLU A 221 -14.83 37.97 -10.67
N ILE A 222 -15.52 36.84 -10.45
CA ILE A 222 -15.30 35.98 -9.27
C ILE A 222 -14.28 34.85 -9.56
N SER A 223 -13.83 34.71 -10.81
CA SER A 223 -12.96 33.61 -11.27
C SER A 223 -11.49 33.70 -10.84
N ASN A 224 -11.15 34.55 -9.86
CA ASN A 224 -9.77 34.66 -9.37
C ASN A 224 -9.50 33.88 -8.08
N ILE A 225 -10.39 32.99 -7.68
CA ILE A 225 -10.10 32.01 -6.64
C ILE A 225 -9.46 30.78 -7.32
N SER A 226 -8.13 30.74 -7.26
CA SER A 226 -7.27 29.70 -7.83
C SER A 226 -7.81 28.27 -7.61
N PRO A 227 -7.67 27.34 -8.58
CA PRO A 227 -7.96 25.91 -8.44
C PRO A 227 -7.34 25.25 -7.19
N MET A 228 -6.27 25.86 -6.65
CA MET A 228 -5.69 25.47 -5.36
C MET A 228 -6.68 25.56 -4.18
N VAL A 229 -7.54 26.58 -4.13
CA VAL A 229 -8.48 26.80 -3.01
C VAL A 229 -9.63 25.80 -3.08
N TYR A 230 -10.12 25.49 -4.29
CA TYR A 230 -11.08 24.41 -4.51
C TYR A 230 -10.53 23.06 -4.03
N ASN A 231 -9.28 22.75 -4.40
CA ASN A 231 -8.61 21.52 -3.98
C ASN A 231 -8.31 21.49 -2.48
N LEU A 232 -7.94 22.62 -1.85
CA LEU A 232 -7.65 22.72 -0.42
C LEU A 232 -8.90 22.59 0.46
N VAL A 233 -10.02 23.19 0.07
CA VAL A 233 -11.30 23.07 0.80
C VAL A 233 -11.82 21.63 0.71
N ARG A 234 -11.67 20.99 -0.46
CA ARG A 234 -11.99 19.57 -0.65
C ARG A 234 -11.05 18.65 0.15
N LEU A 235 -9.74 18.92 0.16
CA LEU A 235 -8.77 18.16 0.95
C LEU A 235 -8.95 18.32 2.46
N HIS A 236 -9.37 19.50 2.95
CA HIS A 236 -9.64 19.71 4.38
C HIS A 236 -10.82 18.87 4.87
N HIS A 237 -11.89 18.80 4.07
CA HIS A 237 -13.07 18.00 4.41
C HIS A 237 -12.76 16.50 4.42
N ASP A 238 -11.86 16.03 3.55
CA ASP A 238 -11.46 14.63 3.49
C ASP A 238 -10.36 14.27 4.52
N LYS A 239 -9.40 15.17 4.81
CA LYS A 239 -8.21 14.94 5.67
C LYS A 239 -7.68 16.24 6.32
N PRO A 240 -8.25 16.72 7.45
CA PRO A 240 -7.94 18.03 8.03
C PRO A 240 -6.50 18.20 8.54
N THR A 241 -5.81 17.11 8.91
CA THR A 241 -4.42 17.14 9.42
C THR A 241 -3.37 17.48 8.36
N ILE A 242 -3.61 17.12 7.10
CA ILE A 242 -2.67 17.35 5.97
C ILE A 242 -2.59 18.84 5.59
N VAL A 243 -3.69 19.56 5.81
CA VAL A 243 -3.77 20.99 5.50
C VAL A 243 -2.97 21.82 6.51
N LEU A 244 -2.87 21.38 7.76
CA LEU A 244 -2.08 22.05 8.80
C LEU A 244 -0.57 21.95 8.54
N GLU A 245 -0.06 20.77 8.19
CA GLU A 245 1.36 20.57 7.86
C GLU A 245 1.81 21.43 6.65
N ARG A 246 1.00 21.48 5.58
CA ARG A 246 1.34 22.25 4.38
C ARG A 246 1.24 23.77 4.57
N VAL A 247 0.44 24.25 5.51
CA VAL A 247 0.29 25.69 5.78
C VAL A 247 1.45 26.21 6.62
N ASP A 248 1.97 25.41 7.54
CA ASP A 248 3.18 25.74 8.30
C ASP A 248 4.43 25.80 7.40
N ASP A 249 4.53 24.95 6.36
CA ASP A 249 5.61 25.01 5.37
C ASP A 249 5.55 26.27 4.50
N ILE A 250 4.34 26.74 4.16
CA ILE A 250 4.13 27.98 3.40
C ILE A 250 4.47 29.22 4.25
N ILE A 251 4.26 29.15 5.57
CA ILE A 251 4.53 30.24 6.51
C ILE A 251 6.00 30.24 6.98
N SER A 252 6.64 29.07 7.08
CA SER A 252 8.00 28.91 7.65
C SER A 252 9.15 29.32 6.70
N ASN A 253 8.83 29.70 5.46
CA ASN A 253 9.62 30.66 4.69
C ASN A 253 11.12 30.31 4.56
N LYS A 254 11.46 29.06 4.22
CA LYS A 254 12.87 28.68 3.96
C LYS A 254 13.34 28.86 2.52
N HIS A 255 12.45 28.96 1.52
CA HIS A 255 12.86 29.19 0.14
C HIS A 255 11.88 30.06 -0.65
N SER A 256 12.11 31.37 -0.67
CA SER A 256 12.35 32.13 -1.92
C SER A 256 12.07 33.62 -1.78
N THR A 257 13.01 34.38 -2.32
CA THR A 257 13.06 35.84 -2.52
C THR A 257 11.95 36.41 -3.42
N PHE A 258 10.92 35.63 -3.75
CA PHE A 258 9.92 35.95 -4.78
C PHE A 258 8.69 36.74 -4.27
N VAL A 259 8.47 36.81 -2.95
CA VAL A 259 7.25 37.41 -2.35
C VAL A 259 7.35 38.93 -2.11
N LYS A 260 8.49 39.56 -2.37
CA LYS A 260 8.67 41.02 -2.15
C LYS A 260 7.93 41.92 -3.16
N ARG A 261 7.20 41.39 -4.16
CA ARG A 261 6.63 42.22 -5.25
C ARG A 261 5.11 42.24 -5.42
N GLN A 262 4.31 41.58 -4.59
CA GLN A 262 2.85 41.55 -4.79
C GLN A 262 2.10 41.63 -3.44
N PRO A 263 1.52 42.80 -3.06
CA PRO A 263 0.86 42.98 -1.76
C PRO A 263 -0.48 42.24 -1.62
N TYR A 264 -1.10 41.80 -2.72
CA TYR A 264 -2.45 41.23 -2.70
C TYR A 264 -2.52 39.73 -2.33
N ARG A 265 -1.47 38.92 -2.54
CA ARG A 265 -1.47 37.48 -2.17
C ARG A 265 -1.30 37.19 -0.68
N ARG A 266 -0.75 38.12 0.10
CA ARG A 266 -0.64 37.97 1.57
C ARG A 266 -2.02 38.04 2.23
N PHE A 267 -2.93 38.83 1.69
CA PHE A 267 -4.30 38.94 2.24
C PHE A 267 -5.10 37.66 2.01
N ASP A 268 -4.96 37.01 0.84
CA ASP A 268 -5.66 35.75 0.54
C ASP A 268 -5.17 34.59 1.41
N LEU A 269 -3.86 34.52 1.68
CA LEU A 269 -3.26 33.54 2.60
C LEU A 269 -3.66 33.79 4.07
N ILE A 270 -3.76 35.05 4.49
CA ILE A 270 -4.24 35.42 5.82
C ILE A 270 -5.74 35.11 5.95
N LEU A 271 -6.55 35.33 4.91
CA LEU A 271 -7.96 34.94 4.89
C LEU A 271 -8.15 33.43 4.93
N LEU A 272 -7.31 32.66 4.22
CA LEU A 272 -7.27 31.20 4.26
C LEU A 272 -6.88 30.70 5.65
N TYR A 273 -5.91 31.35 6.30
CA TYR A 273 -5.51 31.06 7.68
C TYR A 273 -6.66 31.35 8.66
N PHE A 274 -7.33 32.48 8.55
CA PHE A 274 -8.52 32.78 9.35
C PHE A 274 -9.68 31.80 9.08
N PHE A 275 -9.84 31.32 7.85
CA PHE A 275 -10.89 30.37 7.48
C PHE A 275 -10.61 28.95 8.02
N LEU A 276 -9.37 28.47 7.88
CA LEU A 276 -8.93 27.16 8.38
C LEU A 276 -8.84 27.13 9.91
N PHE A 277 -8.34 28.20 10.54
CA PHE A 277 -8.29 28.33 12.00
C PHE A 277 -9.70 28.40 12.62
N TYR A 278 -10.63 29.08 11.94
CA TYR A 278 -12.03 29.14 12.37
C TYR A 278 -12.77 27.80 12.17
N GLN A 279 -12.46 27.03 11.12
CA GLN A 279 -12.98 25.65 11.00
C GLN A 279 -12.37 24.69 12.04
N PHE A 280 -11.10 24.86 12.41
CA PHE A 280 -10.45 24.05 13.45
C PHE A 280 -11.09 24.26 14.83
N ILE A 281 -11.42 25.50 15.20
CA ILE A 281 -12.14 25.82 16.45
C ILE A 281 -13.56 25.23 16.45
N MET A 282 -14.19 25.13 15.27
CA MET A 282 -15.58 24.67 15.13
C MET A 282 -15.72 23.15 14.95
N HIS A 283 -14.67 22.47 14.45
CA HIS A 283 -14.64 21.01 14.27
C HIS A 283 -13.83 20.26 15.33
N GLY A 284 -13.18 20.97 16.25
CA GLY A 284 -12.45 20.37 17.36
C GLY A 284 -13.28 19.53 18.34
N ASN A 285 -14.62 19.52 18.26
CA ASN A 285 -15.50 18.70 19.10
C ASN A 285 -16.76 18.18 18.34
N LEU A 286 -16.56 17.61 17.15
CA LEU A 286 -17.59 16.87 16.42
C LEU A 286 -17.16 15.41 16.23
N THR A 287 -17.25 14.60 17.30
CA THR A 287 -17.40 13.15 17.16
C THR A 287 -18.83 12.88 16.70
N ASP A 288 -19.07 12.86 15.40
CA ASP A 288 -20.40 12.58 14.85
C ASP A 288 -21.00 11.32 15.48
N ASP A 289 -22.17 11.51 16.12
CA ASP A 289 -23.08 10.41 16.45
C ASP A 289 -23.76 10.02 15.13
N ILE A 290 -23.08 9.16 14.37
CA ILE A 290 -23.76 8.28 13.42
C ILE A 290 -24.41 7.20 14.27
N GLU A 291 -25.72 7.03 14.14
CA GLU A 291 -26.51 5.97 14.78
C GLU A 291 -25.69 4.67 14.92
N ASP A 292 -25.46 4.28 16.18
CA ASP A 292 -24.52 3.25 16.60
C ASP A 292 -24.83 1.91 15.93
N LYS A 293 -24.04 1.60 14.92
CA LYS A 293 -23.77 0.25 14.47
C LYS A 293 -22.69 -0.32 15.40
N ASP A 294 -23.11 -1.09 16.42
CA ASP A 294 -22.28 -1.81 17.41
C ASP A 294 -21.19 -2.70 16.76
N CYS A 295 -20.06 -2.12 16.34
CA CYS A 295 -18.84 -2.87 16.00
C CYS A 295 -18.00 -3.07 17.27
N LYS A 296 -17.45 -4.27 17.48
CA LYS A 296 -16.45 -4.52 18.52
C LYS A 296 -15.17 -3.75 18.19
N THR A 297 -14.92 -2.64 18.86
CA THR A 297 -13.68 -1.86 18.72
C THR A 297 -12.75 -2.01 19.93
N MET A 298 -11.49 -1.62 19.75
CA MET A 298 -10.50 -1.48 20.83
C MET A 298 -10.69 -0.20 21.65
N ASP A 299 -11.74 0.60 21.39
CA ASP A 299 -12.01 1.77 22.21
C ASP A 299 -12.45 1.30 23.60
N PHE A 300 -11.81 1.87 24.62
CA PHE A 300 -12.13 1.62 26.03
C PHE A 300 -11.98 2.91 26.83
N HIS A 301 -12.80 3.04 27.86
CA HIS A 301 -12.75 4.13 28.83
C HIS A 301 -12.70 3.55 30.24
N TYR A 302 -11.55 2.99 30.62
CA TYR A 302 -11.30 2.56 32.01
C TYR A 302 -9.84 2.15 32.25
N PRO A 303 -9.14 2.68 33.27
CA PRO A 303 -9.10 4.05 33.78
C PRO A 303 -8.22 5.01 32.96
N TRP A 304 -7.66 4.57 31.84
CA TRP A 304 -7.03 5.41 30.81
C TRP A 304 -7.76 5.22 29.46
N THR A 305 -7.47 6.08 28.48
CA THR A 305 -8.07 6.06 27.15
C THR A 305 -7.26 5.18 26.19
N SER A 306 -7.93 4.54 25.23
CA SER A 306 -7.26 3.81 24.16
C SER A 306 -6.29 4.70 23.38
N ASP A 307 -5.11 4.18 23.07
CA ASP A 307 -4.12 4.89 22.25
C ASP A 307 -4.49 4.82 20.75
N LEU A 308 -5.44 3.95 20.38
CA LEU A 308 -5.86 3.68 18.99
C LEU A 308 -7.39 3.67 18.89
N ASN A 309 -7.91 4.31 17.85
CA ASN A 309 -9.32 4.20 17.44
C ASN A 309 -9.41 3.55 16.06
N PHE A 310 -10.08 2.40 16.00
CA PHE A 310 -10.27 1.65 14.76
C PHE A 310 -11.67 1.79 14.15
N LYS A 311 -12.62 2.47 14.81
CA LYS A 311 -14.02 2.62 14.39
C LYS A 311 -14.15 3.11 12.92
N PRO A 312 -13.42 4.15 12.45
CA PRO A 312 -13.51 4.62 11.06
C PRO A 312 -13.12 3.58 10.00
N TYR A 313 -12.33 2.57 10.38
CA TYR A 313 -11.80 1.57 9.44
C TYR A 313 -12.67 0.31 9.35
N LEU A 314 -13.57 0.12 10.32
CA LEU A 314 -14.44 -1.04 10.42
C LEU A 314 -15.86 -0.76 9.86
N THR A 315 -16.29 0.50 9.80
CA THR A 315 -17.66 0.93 9.45
C THR A 315 -18.03 0.88 7.95
N ASN A 316 -17.11 0.54 7.06
CA ASN A 316 -17.34 0.58 5.60
C ASN A 316 -17.95 -0.70 4.99
N LEU A 317 -18.55 -1.59 5.77
CA LEU A 317 -19.02 -2.90 5.29
C LEU A 317 -20.53 -3.03 5.30
N ASN A 318 -21.17 -2.59 4.21
CA ASN A 318 -22.57 -2.96 3.94
C ASN A 318 -22.68 -4.22 3.03
N ASP A 319 -21.59 -4.75 2.47
CA ASP A 319 -21.62 -5.75 1.37
C ASP A 319 -20.63 -6.94 1.53
N PHE A 320 -20.35 -7.45 2.73
CA PHE A 320 -19.55 -8.68 2.86
C PHE A 320 -20.31 -9.91 2.34
N VAL A 321 -19.66 -10.76 1.53
CA VAL A 321 -20.29 -11.97 0.93
C VAL A 321 -19.29 -13.13 0.96
N GLY A 322 -19.77 -14.31 1.37
CA GLY A 322 -19.01 -15.55 1.36
C GLY A 322 -18.17 -15.77 2.62
N ARG A 323 -17.19 -16.68 2.53
CA ARG A 323 -16.25 -17.05 3.62
C ARG A 323 -16.84 -17.79 4.82
N GLU A 324 -18.11 -18.20 4.74
CA GLU A 324 -18.77 -19.02 5.78
C GLU A 324 -17.99 -20.30 6.09
N TRP A 325 -17.53 -21.00 5.05
CA TRP A 325 -16.70 -22.20 5.17
C TRP A 325 -15.42 -21.96 5.97
N MET A 326 -14.79 -20.78 5.78
CA MET A 326 -13.57 -20.42 6.50
C MET A 326 -13.87 -20.03 7.94
N LEU A 327 -14.98 -19.33 8.18
CA LEU A 327 -15.43 -18.99 9.53
C LEU A 327 -15.78 -20.24 10.33
N GLU A 328 -16.41 -21.23 9.70
CA GLU A 328 -16.72 -22.52 10.30
C GLU A 328 -15.46 -23.28 10.69
N ASP A 329 -14.54 -23.46 9.75
CA ASP A 329 -13.28 -24.18 9.97
C ASP A 329 -12.42 -23.47 11.03
N LEU A 330 -12.27 -22.14 10.94
CA LEU A 330 -11.54 -21.35 11.95
C LEU A 330 -12.21 -21.43 13.33
N SER A 331 -13.54 -21.42 13.39
CA SER A 331 -14.27 -21.62 14.64
C SER A 331 -13.98 -23.00 15.22
N TYR A 332 -14.05 -24.05 14.41
CA TYR A 332 -13.77 -25.42 14.85
C TYR A 332 -12.34 -25.55 15.38
N GLU A 333 -11.36 -25.10 14.60
CA GLU A 333 -9.94 -25.21 14.92
C GLU A 333 -9.57 -24.39 16.16
N LEU A 334 -10.06 -23.15 16.30
CA LEU A 334 -9.80 -22.33 17.46
C LEU A 334 -10.57 -22.79 18.70
N LEU A 335 -11.77 -23.36 18.59
CA LEU A 335 -12.57 -23.68 19.79
C LEU A 335 -12.34 -25.10 20.30
N LYS A 336 -12.20 -26.08 19.40
CA LYS A 336 -12.19 -27.51 19.77
C LYS A 336 -10.78 -28.12 19.86
N THR A 337 -9.74 -27.42 19.43
CA THR A 337 -8.37 -27.95 19.45
C THR A 337 -7.50 -27.23 20.48
N GLU A 338 -6.42 -27.86 20.93
CA GLU A 338 -5.48 -27.28 21.92
C GLU A 338 -4.55 -26.20 21.33
N ARG A 339 -4.77 -25.83 20.06
CA ARG A 339 -3.96 -24.80 19.39
C ARG A 339 -4.07 -23.46 20.09
N ARG A 340 -2.94 -22.76 20.16
CA ARG A 340 -2.81 -21.40 20.71
C ARG A 340 -3.24 -20.34 19.71
N GLY A 341 -3.24 -20.66 18.42
CA GLY A 341 -3.79 -19.77 17.41
C GLY A 341 -3.72 -20.32 15.99
N MET A 342 -4.23 -19.52 15.06
CA MET A 342 -4.20 -19.81 13.64
C MET A 342 -3.71 -18.61 12.84
N LEU A 343 -2.96 -18.87 11.77
CA LEU A 343 -2.57 -17.87 10.78
C LEU A 343 -3.32 -18.09 9.46
N VAL A 344 -4.13 -17.11 9.05
CA VAL A 344 -4.68 -17.02 7.71
C VAL A 344 -3.67 -16.31 6.81
N ALA A 345 -2.82 -17.10 6.14
CA ALA A 345 -1.82 -16.61 5.20
C ALA A 345 -2.33 -16.75 3.76
N ALA A 346 -2.66 -15.63 3.14
CA ALA A 346 -3.13 -15.59 1.75
C ALA A 346 -2.56 -14.38 1.00
N GLU A 347 -2.65 -14.41 -0.33
CA GLU A 347 -2.20 -13.29 -1.18
C GLU A 347 -3.01 -12.00 -0.93
N LEU A 348 -2.47 -10.87 -1.42
CA LEU A 348 -3.16 -9.59 -1.41
C LEU A 348 -4.48 -9.69 -2.18
N GLY A 349 -5.51 -9.02 -1.66
CA GLY A 349 -6.83 -9.03 -2.27
C GLY A 349 -7.67 -10.29 -2.05
N PHE A 350 -7.21 -11.25 -1.24
CA PHE A 350 -8.04 -12.39 -0.79
C PHE A 350 -9.23 -11.97 0.11
N GLY A 351 -9.23 -10.76 0.65
CA GLY A 351 -10.28 -10.27 1.57
C GLY A 351 -10.04 -10.63 3.04
N LYS A 352 -8.78 -10.81 3.46
CA LYS A 352 -8.41 -11.10 4.86
C LYS A 352 -8.91 -10.02 5.83
N SER A 353 -8.61 -8.75 5.58
CA SER A 353 -9.08 -7.65 6.41
C SER A 353 -10.60 -7.49 6.36
N ALA A 354 -11.24 -7.78 5.21
CA ALA A 354 -12.70 -7.80 5.11
C ALA A 354 -13.33 -8.89 5.99
N LEU A 355 -12.71 -10.08 6.06
CA LEU A 355 -13.09 -11.14 6.98
C LEU A 355 -12.95 -10.69 8.45
N ILE A 356 -11.84 -10.04 8.81
CA ILE A 356 -11.65 -9.53 10.18
C ILE A 356 -12.67 -8.47 10.54
N SER A 357 -12.89 -7.50 9.65
CA SER A 357 -13.90 -6.47 9.86
C SER A 357 -15.31 -7.05 9.93
N HIS A 358 -15.61 -8.12 9.19
CA HIS A 358 -16.87 -8.85 9.31
C HIS A 358 -17.02 -9.52 10.69
N ILE A 359 -15.95 -10.14 11.21
CA ILE A 359 -15.91 -10.68 12.58
C ILE A 359 -16.09 -9.58 13.63
N ALA A 360 -15.57 -8.38 13.37
CA ALA A 360 -15.65 -7.24 14.27
C ALA A 360 -17.05 -6.57 14.31
N CYS A 361 -17.71 -6.45 13.15
CA CYS A 361 -18.87 -5.57 12.95
C CYS A 361 -20.22 -6.28 12.72
N SER A 362 -20.30 -7.60 12.73
CA SER A 362 -21.57 -8.29 12.45
C SER A 362 -22.65 -7.96 13.50
N HIS A 363 -23.66 -7.18 13.09
CA HIS A 363 -24.77 -6.70 13.95
C HIS A 363 -25.77 -7.77 14.37
N ASP A 364 -25.82 -8.93 13.72
CA ASP A 364 -26.78 -9.99 14.05
C ASP A 364 -26.21 -10.98 15.06
N LYS A 365 -26.42 -10.68 16.35
CA LYS A 365 -26.05 -11.55 17.48
C LYS A 365 -26.88 -12.84 17.58
N GLN A 366 -27.63 -13.28 16.56
CA GLN A 366 -28.46 -14.50 16.65
C GLN A 366 -28.59 -15.34 15.35
N SER A 367 -28.14 -14.88 14.18
CA SER A 367 -28.40 -15.57 12.90
C SER A 367 -27.21 -16.31 12.27
N SER A 368 -25.96 -16.08 12.72
CA SER A 368 -24.77 -16.59 12.00
C SER A 368 -24.20 -17.93 12.48
N GLY A 369 -24.67 -18.52 13.59
CA GLY A 369 -24.30 -19.89 14.01
C GLY A 369 -22.83 -20.16 14.36
N PHE A 370 -21.91 -19.19 14.20
CA PHE A 370 -20.47 -19.38 14.41
C PHE A 370 -20.00 -18.79 15.76
N PRO A 371 -19.42 -19.59 16.68
CA PRO A 371 -19.05 -19.07 18.00
C PRO A 371 -17.84 -18.12 18.01
N ILE A 372 -17.09 -18.02 16.89
CA ILE A 372 -15.96 -17.08 16.77
C ILE A 372 -16.38 -15.61 16.95
N PHE A 373 -17.60 -15.25 16.53
CA PHE A 373 -18.10 -13.88 16.68
C PHE A 373 -18.26 -13.51 18.15
N GLU A 374 -18.82 -14.38 18.98
CA GLU A 374 -19.03 -14.12 20.41
C GLU A 374 -17.71 -14.06 21.17
N LYS A 375 -16.81 -15.00 20.89
CA LYS A 375 -15.54 -15.19 21.61
C LYS A 375 -14.45 -14.21 21.20
N THR A 376 -14.61 -13.46 20.10
CA THR A 376 -13.68 -12.40 19.69
C THR A 376 -13.80 -11.21 20.61
N THR A 377 -12.66 -10.75 21.12
CA THR A 377 -12.62 -9.82 22.25
C THR A 377 -11.67 -8.63 22.03
N VAL A 378 -10.51 -8.88 21.42
CA VAL A 378 -9.48 -7.86 21.18
C VAL A 378 -9.11 -7.91 19.69
N ILE A 379 -9.10 -6.76 19.02
CA ILE A 379 -8.80 -6.67 17.57
C ILE A 379 -7.74 -5.60 17.34
N HIS A 380 -6.54 -6.02 16.93
CA HIS A 380 -5.43 -5.14 16.58
C HIS A 380 -5.23 -5.09 15.06
N LEU A 381 -5.12 -3.89 14.48
CA LEU A 381 -4.84 -3.72 13.05
C LEU A 381 -3.40 -3.20 12.87
N CYS A 382 -2.47 -4.02 12.35
CA CYS A 382 -1.13 -3.57 11.97
C CYS A 382 -1.23 -2.74 10.68
N LYS A 383 -0.91 -1.45 10.72
CA LYS A 383 -0.88 -0.59 9.54
C LYS A 383 0.51 -0.04 9.26
N TYR A 384 1.02 -0.27 8.06
CA TYR A 384 2.36 0.19 7.67
C TYR A 384 2.52 1.71 7.75
N ASP A 385 1.45 2.49 7.55
CA ASP A 385 1.49 3.96 7.53
C ASP A 385 1.39 4.60 8.93
N SER A 386 1.19 3.80 9.98
CA SER A 386 1.06 4.27 11.35
C SER A 386 2.01 3.55 12.31
N ASN A 387 3.11 4.24 12.65
CA ASN A 387 4.10 3.75 13.62
C ASN A 387 3.49 3.39 14.98
N LEU A 388 2.37 4.01 15.38
CA LEU A 388 1.67 3.70 16.62
C LEU A 388 1.06 2.29 16.60
N THR A 389 0.50 1.88 15.45
CA THR A 389 -0.11 0.54 15.31
C THR A 389 0.92 -0.58 15.25
N LEU A 390 2.14 -0.27 14.80
CA LEU A 390 3.23 -1.23 14.67
C LEU A 390 4.04 -1.36 15.97
N ASN A 391 3.86 -0.42 16.90
CA ASN A 391 4.62 -0.38 18.14
C ASN A 391 4.16 -1.48 19.13
N PRO A 392 5.06 -2.38 19.56
CA PRO A 392 4.72 -3.46 20.47
C PRO A 392 4.24 -2.97 21.85
N GLY A 393 4.78 -1.88 22.39
CA GLY A 393 4.35 -1.30 23.66
C GLY A 393 2.92 -0.76 23.59
N VAL A 394 2.57 -0.05 22.52
CA VAL A 394 1.18 0.42 22.28
C VAL A 394 0.21 -0.76 22.17
N PHE A 395 0.62 -1.83 21.49
CA PHE A 395 -0.15 -3.07 21.43
C PHE A 395 -0.42 -3.66 22.83
N VAL A 396 0.60 -3.74 23.70
CA VAL A 396 0.43 -4.23 25.09
C VAL A 396 -0.53 -3.34 25.87
N ARG A 397 -0.40 -2.01 25.79
CA ARG A 397 -1.27 -1.05 26.51
C ARG A 397 -2.73 -1.18 26.10
N ASN A 398 -3.00 -1.30 24.81
CA ASN A 398 -4.36 -1.44 24.30
C ASN A 398 -4.97 -2.80 24.67
N MET A 399 -4.18 -3.88 24.63
CA MET A 399 -4.62 -5.19 25.10
C MET A 399 -4.98 -5.15 26.59
N ALA A 400 -4.15 -4.51 27.42
CA ALA A 400 -4.40 -4.38 28.86
C ALA A 400 -5.66 -3.56 29.15
N GLY A 401 -5.86 -2.45 28.45
CA GLY A 401 -7.05 -1.62 28.61
C GLY A 401 -8.33 -2.36 28.26
N LYS A 402 -8.33 -3.10 27.14
CA LYS A 402 -9.51 -3.87 26.74
C LYS A 402 -9.81 -5.01 27.72
N LEU A 403 -8.78 -5.70 28.21
CA LEU A 403 -8.94 -6.72 29.26
C LEU A 403 -9.47 -6.13 30.57
N SER A 404 -9.06 -4.92 30.93
CA SER A 404 -9.53 -4.22 32.13
C SER A 404 -11.00 -3.81 32.05
N GLU A 405 -11.47 -3.41 30.87
CA GLU A 405 -12.88 -3.12 30.61
C GLU A 405 -13.75 -4.38 30.76
N LEU A 406 -13.26 -5.51 30.25
CA LEU A 406 -13.99 -6.79 30.29
C LEU A 406 -13.95 -7.46 31.65
N TYR A 407 -12.84 -7.28 32.37
CA TYR A 407 -12.59 -7.87 33.67
C TYR A 407 -12.12 -6.78 34.65
N PRO A 408 -13.05 -6.12 35.35
CA PRO A 408 -12.70 -5.07 36.32
C PRO A 408 -11.71 -5.55 37.39
N GLU A 409 -11.75 -6.82 37.77
CA GLU A 409 -10.81 -7.47 38.70
C GLU A 409 -9.36 -7.40 38.20
N PHE A 410 -9.14 -7.61 36.90
CA PHE A 410 -7.84 -7.48 36.23
C PHE A 410 -7.36 -6.03 36.25
N GLY A 411 -8.25 -5.08 35.90
CA GLY A 411 -7.94 -3.65 35.92
C GLY A 411 -7.62 -3.13 37.32
N ASN A 412 -8.29 -3.64 38.36
CA ASN A 412 -8.02 -3.26 39.75
C ASN A 412 -6.61 -3.65 40.19
N ILE A 413 -6.13 -4.84 39.83
CA ILE A 413 -4.77 -5.29 40.16
C ILE A 413 -3.73 -4.35 39.53
N ILE A 414 -3.93 -4.00 38.25
CA ILE A 414 -3.07 -3.05 37.54
C ILE A 414 -3.03 -1.69 38.25
N ASN A 415 -4.17 -1.20 38.73
CA ASN A 415 -4.24 0.10 39.40
C ASN A 415 -3.64 0.10 40.81
N THR A 416 -3.70 -1.04 41.50
CA THR A 416 -3.12 -1.19 42.85
C THR A 416 -1.62 -1.44 42.83
N ASP A 417 -1.09 -2.04 41.77
CA ASP A 417 0.32 -2.39 41.65
C ASP A 417 1.15 -1.19 41.16
N SER A 418 2.09 -0.74 41.99
CA SER A 418 2.92 0.43 41.67
C SER A 418 3.78 0.24 40.42
N THR A 419 4.19 -1.00 40.15
CA THR A 419 5.05 -1.36 39.00
C THR A 419 4.25 -1.38 37.70
N ALA A 420 3.10 -2.06 37.67
CA ALA A 420 2.20 -2.11 36.51
C ALA A 420 1.67 -0.72 36.15
N SER A 421 1.26 0.06 37.16
CA SER A 421 0.85 1.45 37.00
C SER A 421 1.99 2.31 36.43
N SER A 422 3.23 2.15 36.92
CA SER A 422 4.37 2.88 36.39
C SER A 422 4.67 2.58 34.91
N TYR A 423 4.46 1.34 34.45
CA TYR A 423 4.63 0.97 33.04
C TYR A 423 3.56 1.62 32.14
N LEU A 424 2.32 1.70 32.61
CA LEU A 424 1.19 2.25 31.85
C LEU A 424 1.19 3.77 31.74
N PHE A 425 1.52 4.48 32.82
CA PHE A 425 1.46 5.95 32.88
C PHE A 425 2.78 6.64 32.50
N SER A 426 3.80 5.90 32.07
CA SER A 426 5.09 6.44 31.60
C SER A 426 5.49 5.92 30.22
N SER A 427 6.56 6.47 29.63
CA SER A 427 7.12 5.99 28.35
C SER A 427 7.76 4.58 28.43
N LYS A 428 7.89 4.01 29.64
CA LYS A 428 8.58 2.73 29.87
C LYS A 428 8.00 1.57 29.06
N CYS A 429 6.69 1.53 28.83
CA CYS A 429 6.10 0.46 28.03
C CYS A 429 6.53 0.50 26.56
N LEU A 430 6.88 1.68 26.02
CA LEU A 430 7.40 1.84 24.66
C LEU A 430 8.89 1.44 24.58
N GLU A 431 9.64 1.69 25.64
CA GLU A 431 11.08 1.38 25.74
C GLU A 431 11.35 -0.10 26.04
N ASP A 432 10.54 -0.70 26.92
CA ASP A 432 10.59 -2.11 27.31
C ASP A 432 9.21 -2.80 27.17
N PRO A 433 8.83 -3.21 25.95
CA PRO A 433 7.58 -3.90 25.69
C PRO A 433 7.49 -5.29 26.35
N ASN A 434 8.63 -5.96 26.56
CA ASN A 434 8.66 -7.29 27.19
C ASN A 434 8.31 -7.21 28.67
N GLY A 435 8.97 -6.32 29.42
CA GLY A 435 8.63 -6.08 30.81
C GLY A 435 7.22 -5.53 30.97
N CYS A 436 6.78 -4.65 30.06
CA CYS A 436 5.39 -4.19 30.04
C CYS A 436 4.40 -5.35 29.89
N PHE A 437 4.65 -6.31 28.99
CA PHE A 437 3.81 -7.49 28.85
C PHE A 437 3.76 -8.35 30.12
N ASP A 438 4.91 -8.51 30.79
CA ASP A 438 5.01 -9.32 32.00
C ASP A 438 4.22 -8.73 33.17
N TYR A 439 4.41 -7.44 33.46
CA TYR A 439 3.78 -6.78 34.62
C TYR A 439 2.35 -6.31 34.38
N VAL A 440 1.99 -5.98 33.13
CA VAL A 440 0.68 -5.40 32.81
C VAL A 440 -0.31 -6.44 32.28
N ILE A 441 0.16 -7.53 31.65
CA ILE A 441 -0.71 -8.60 31.12
C ILE A 441 -0.58 -9.88 31.95
N LEU A 442 0.62 -10.46 32.03
CA LEU A 442 0.78 -11.81 32.60
C LEU A 442 0.53 -11.85 34.11
N TYR A 443 1.16 -10.95 34.86
CA TYR A 443 0.99 -10.90 36.32
C TYR A 443 -0.47 -10.71 36.74
N PRO A 444 -1.23 -9.72 36.20
CA PRO A 444 -2.63 -9.56 36.60
C PRO A 444 -3.54 -10.69 36.09
N LEU A 445 -3.23 -11.34 34.96
CA LEU A 445 -3.97 -12.52 34.49
C LEU A 445 -3.80 -13.73 35.43
N GLN A 446 -2.61 -13.91 36.00
CA GLN A 446 -2.31 -14.98 36.96
C GLN A 446 -3.01 -14.73 38.30
N GLU A 447 -2.91 -13.51 38.82
CA GLU A 447 -3.49 -13.11 40.11
C GLU A 447 -5.03 -13.09 40.08
N ALA A 448 -5.63 -12.59 39.00
CA ALA A 448 -7.10 -12.56 38.84
C ALA A 448 -7.73 -13.96 38.63
N LYS A 449 -6.93 -15.04 38.58
CA LYS A 449 -7.39 -16.42 38.34
C LYS A 449 -8.36 -16.56 37.15
N ILE A 450 -8.12 -15.78 36.09
CA ILE A 450 -8.96 -15.74 34.87
C ILE A 450 -8.94 -17.09 34.11
N VAL A 451 -8.08 -18.03 34.52
CA VAL A 451 -7.95 -19.41 34.02
C VAL A 451 -9.28 -20.18 34.04
N GLN A 452 -10.25 -19.83 34.89
CA GLN A 452 -11.55 -20.51 34.99
C GLN A 452 -12.65 -19.94 34.06
N ARG A 453 -12.35 -18.93 33.24
CA ARG A 453 -13.34 -18.19 32.45
C ARG A 453 -13.38 -18.59 30.98
N SER A 454 -14.44 -18.16 30.30
CA SER A 454 -14.77 -18.46 28.89
C SER A 454 -13.60 -18.15 27.93
N LEU A 455 -13.52 -18.95 26.86
CA LEU A 455 -12.52 -18.81 25.81
C LEU A 455 -12.57 -17.41 25.16
N MET A 456 -11.39 -16.84 24.91
CA MET A 456 -11.16 -15.53 24.30
C MET A 456 -10.35 -15.67 23.01
N ILE A 457 -10.74 -14.92 21.99
CA ILE A 457 -10.03 -14.82 20.71
C ILE A 457 -9.52 -13.40 20.52
N ILE A 458 -8.21 -13.28 20.33
CA ILE A 458 -7.49 -12.05 20.01
C ILE A 458 -7.13 -12.08 18.52
N ILE A 459 -7.54 -11.07 17.78
CA ILE A 459 -7.28 -10.94 16.36
C ILE A 459 -6.16 -9.93 16.13
N ILE A 460 -5.18 -10.28 15.30
CA ILE A 460 -4.16 -9.37 14.80
C ILE A 460 -4.18 -9.41 13.27
N ASP A 461 -4.67 -8.34 12.66
CA ASP A 461 -4.74 -8.19 11.20
C ASP A 461 -3.42 -7.64 10.64
N ALA A 462 -3.00 -8.16 9.48
CA ALA A 462 -1.83 -7.73 8.70
C ALA A 462 -0.49 -7.81 9.46
N LEU A 463 -0.25 -8.94 10.12
CA LEU A 463 0.96 -9.20 10.93
C LEU A 463 2.28 -9.01 10.16
N ASP A 464 2.26 -9.18 8.85
CA ASP A 464 3.41 -8.93 7.98
C ASP A 464 3.91 -7.49 8.01
N GLU A 465 3.01 -6.50 8.13
CA GLU A 465 3.39 -5.07 8.19
C GLU A 465 4.24 -4.78 9.45
N CYS A 466 3.97 -5.51 10.52
CA CYS A 466 4.69 -5.39 11.78
C CYS A 466 6.13 -5.96 11.69
N ILE A 467 6.41 -6.90 10.80
CA ILE A 467 7.75 -7.51 10.64
C ILE A 467 8.69 -6.60 9.85
N GLU A 468 8.16 -5.80 8.92
CA GLU A 468 8.96 -4.93 8.06
C GLU A 468 9.66 -3.79 8.83
N VAL A 469 9.25 -3.51 10.07
CA VAL A 469 9.77 -2.41 10.91
C VAL A 469 11.07 -2.78 11.66
N GLY A 470 11.46 -4.05 11.69
CA GLY A 470 12.71 -4.50 12.33
C GLY A 470 12.53 -5.66 13.31
N SER A 471 13.56 -5.98 14.10
CA SER A 471 13.60 -7.18 14.95
C SER A 471 12.79 -7.10 16.25
N LYS A 472 12.53 -5.88 16.76
CA LYS A 472 11.69 -5.62 17.94
C LYS A 472 10.29 -5.22 17.49
N ASN A 473 9.42 -6.21 17.27
CA ASN A 473 8.07 -6.01 16.77
C ASN A 473 7.04 -6.89 17.50
N ILE A 474 5.74 -6.68 17.21
CA ILE A 474 4.63 -7.44 17.82
C ILE A 474 4.79 -8.96 17.59
N PHE A 475 5.25 -9.39 16.41
CA PHE A 475 5.46 -10.81 16.09
C PHE A 475 6.54 -11.45 16.98
N SER A 476 7.67 -10.76 17.18
CA SER A 476 8.78 -11.22 18.03
C SER A 476 8.39 -11.31 19.50
N LEU A 477 7.58 -10.36 20.00
CA LEU A 477 7.04 -10.34 21.36
C LEU A 477 6.12 -11.54 21.58
N LEU A 478 5.14 -11.73 20.69
CA LEU A 478 4.16 -12.82 20.81
C LEU A 478 4.80 -14.19 20.66
N ARG A 479 5.82 -14.34 19.81
CA ARG A 479 6.59 -15.59 19.68
C ARG A 479 7.19 -16.04 21.01
N GLN A 480 7.60 -15.12 21.86
CA GLN A 480 8.18 -15.42 23.17
C GLN A 480 7.12 -15.62 24.27
N LYS A 481 6.00 -14.87 24.20
CA LYS A 481 5.05 -14.76 25.32
C LYS A 481 3.78 -15.61 25.20
N ILE A 482 3.42 -16.11 24.01
CA ILE A 482 2.13 -16.81 23.79
C ILE A 482 1.89 -18.02 24.71
N TYR A 483 2.92 -18.82 25.03
CA TYR A 483 2.76 -19.98 25.94
C TYR A 483 2.57 -19.61 27.41
N GLN A 484 3.00 -18.41 27.79
CA GLN A 484 2.88 -17.92 29.15
C GLN A 484 1.44 -17.46 29.45
N LEU A 485 0.66 -17.20 28.39
CA LEU A 485 -0.76 -16.89 28.51
C LEU A 485 -1.59 -18.14 28.84
N PRO A 486 -2.69 -17.97 29.60
CA PRO A 486 -3.69 -19.01 29.82
C PRO A 486 -4.20 -19.67 28.52
N PRO A 487 -4.50 -20.99 28.50
CA PRO A 487 -4.92 -21.73 27.30
C PRO A 487 -6.30 -21.33 26.75
N ASN A 488 -7.11 -20.64 27.56
CA ASN A 488 -8.37 -20.05 27.12
C ASN A 488 -8.17 -18.78 26.28
N ILE A 489 -6.97 -18.21 26.19
CA ILE A 489 -6.65 -17.09 25.28
C ILE A 489 -6.03 -17.65 24.01
N LYS A 490 -6.70 -17.44 22.87
CA LYS A 490 -6.27 -17.90 21.55
C LYS A 490 -6.13 -16.74 20.57
N PHE A 491 -5.32 -16.94 19.55
CA PHE A 491 -4.98 -15.91 18.57
C PHE A 491 -5.43 -16.27 17.15
N LEU A 492 -5.97 -15.29 16.44
CA LEU A 492 -6.18 -15.35 15.00
C LEU A 492 -5.32 -14.28 14.34
N PHE A 493 -4.37 -14.72 13.52
CA PHE A 493 -3.49 -13.85 12.77
C PHE A 493 -3.91 -13.84 11.31
N THR A 494 -3.81 -12.69 10.66
CA THR A 494 -3.81 -12.63 9.19
C THR A 494 -2.45 -12.12 8.72
N SER A 495 -1.98 -12.65 7.60
CA SER A 495 -0.80 -12.09 6.94
C SER A 495 -0.81 -12.33 5.44
N ARG A 496 0.06 -11.62 4.73
CA ARG A 496 0.53 -12.04 3.40
C ARG A 496 1.21 -13.41 3.48
N ASN A 497 1.24 -14.11 2.35
CA ASN A 497 1.84 -15.43 2.22
C ASN A 497 3.38 -15.38 2.20
N ILE A 498 3.98 -14.97 3.33
CA ILE A 498 5.42 -14.73 3.46
C ILE A 498 6.08 -15.94 4.14
N SER A 499 7.14 -16.48 3.52
CA SER A 499 7.92 -17.61 4.04
C SER A 499 8.50 -17.35 5.43
N ASN A 500 8.98 -16.12 5.68
CA ASN A 500 9.53 -15.70 6.97
C ASN A 500 8.53 -15.85 8.13
N ILE A 501 7.23 -15.61 7.88
CA ILE A 501 6.17 -15.75 8.88
C ILE A 501 5.87 -17.23 9.09
N LYS A 502 5.61 -17.96 8.00
CA LYS A 502 5.28 -19.39 8.04
C LYS A 502 6.37 -20.23 8.72
N GLY A 503 7.64 -19.92 8.49
CA GLY A 503 8.78 -20.63 9.07
C GLY A 503 9.09 -20.29 10.52
N ASN A 504 8.59 -19.16 11.05
CA ASN A 504 8.92 -18.66 12.39
C ASN A 504 7.70 -18.42 13.29
N LEU A 505 6.59 -19.11 13.03
CA LEU A 505 5.36 -18.91 13.81
C LEU A 505 5.59 -19.09 15.31
N PRO A 506 4.85 -18.34 16.16
CA PRO A 506 4.79 -18.65 17.58
C PRO A 506 4.43 -20.13 17.77
N PRO A 507 5.10 -20.84 18.69
CA PRO A 507 4.83 -22.25 18.81
C PRO A 507 3.35 -22.47 19.23
N GLY A 508 2.73 -23.55 18.76
CA GLY A 508 1.30 -23.82 19.00
C GLY A 508 0.34 -23.01 18.11
N VAL A 509 0.86 -22.17 17.20
CA VAL A 509 0.12 -21.52 16.12
C VAL A 509 0.36 -22.26 14.82
N SER A 510 -0.71 -22.61 14.10
CA SER A 510 -0.60 -23.28 12.79
C SER A 510 -1.14 -22.41 11.65
N VAL A 511 -0.57 -22.59 10.46
CA VAL A 511 -1.11 -21.97 9.24
C VAL A 511 -2.42 -22.66 8.87
N TYR A 512 -3.47 -21.87 8.62
CA TYR A 512 -4.73 -22.37 8.08
C TYR A 512 -4.54 -22.84 6.64
N GLN A 513 -4.84 -24.11 6.37
CA GLN A 513 -4.76 -24.72 5.04
C GLN A 513 -5.87 -25.74 4.88
N THR A 514 -6.56 -25.72 3.74
CA THR A 514 -7.55 -26.73 3.37
C THR A 514 -7.36 -27.16 1.91
N PRO A 515 -7.61 -28.44 1.54
CA PRO A 515 -7.48 -28.90 0.16
C PRO A 515 -8.47 -28.21 -0.80
N LEU A 516 -9.62 -27.77 -0.26
CA LEU A 516 -10.69 -27.11 -1.02
C LEU A 516 -10.58 -25.58 -1.02
N PHE A 517 -9.50 -25.03 -0.45
CA PHE A 517 -9.32 -23.60 -0.22
C PHE A 517 -9.57 -22.76 -1.47
N TRP A 518 -8.96 -23.13 -2.60
CA TRP A 518 -9.10 -22.40 -3.86
C TRP A 518 -10.47 -22.58 -4.52
N LYS A 519 -11.03 -23.79 -4.45
CA LYS A 519 -12.35 -24.10 -4.99
C LYS A 519 -13.45 -23.30 -4.27
N ASN A 520 -13.38 -23.26 -2.94
CA ASN A 520 -14.33 -22.50 -2.12
C ASN A 520 -14.16 -20.99 -2.32
N ASN A 521 -12.92 -20.52 -2.49
CA ASN A 521 -12.66 -19.11 -2.84
C ASN A 521 -13.34 -18.70 -4.15
N LEU A 522 -13.22 -19.52 -5.19
CA LEU A 522 -13.84 -19.26 -6.48
C LEU A 522 -15.38 -19.28 -6.39
N ASN A 523 -15.95 -20.15 -5.55
CA ASN A 523 -17.39 -20.16 -5.30
C ASN A 523 -17.88 -18.90 -4.58
N ASP A 524 -17.14 -18.38 -3.60
CA ASP A 524 -17.46 -17.11 -2.94
C ASP A 524 -17.43 -15.94 -3.93
N ILE A 525 -16.44 -15.94 -4.84
CA ILE A 525 -16.35 -14.96 -5.94
C ILE A 525 -17.62 -15.01 -6.81
N LYS A 526 -18.06 -16.21 -7.20
CA LYS A 526 -19.31 -16.39 -7.97
C LYS A 526 -20.53 -15.88 -7.20
N ARG A 527 -20.65 -16.18 -5.90
CA ARG A 527 -21.76 -15.69 -5.05
C ARG A 527 -21.78 -14.17 -4.96
N TYR A 528 -20.61 -13.55 -4.79
CA TYR A 528 -20.48 -12.09 -4.77
C TYR A 528 -20.92 -11.46 -6.10
N LEU A 529 -20.47 -12.02 -7.22
CA LEU A 529 -20.86 -11.60 -8.57
C LEU A 529 -22.38 -11.63 -8.76
N ILE A 530 -23.02 -12.75 -8.40
CA ILE A 530 -24.48 -12.92 -8.49
C ILE A 530 -25.19 -11.82 -7.71
N LYS A 531 -24.87 -11.67 -6.42
CA LYS A 531 -25.51 -10.70 -5.54
C LYS A 531 -25.35 -9.25 -6.04
N LYS A 532 -24.17 -8.91 -6.57
CA LYS A 532 -23.91 -7.55 -7.10
C LYS A 532 -24.62 -7.29 -8.42
N LEU A 533 -24.76 -8.27 -9.29
CA LEU A 533 -25.45 -8.11 -10.57
C LEU A 533 -26.97 -8.10 -10.40
N GLU A 534 -27.51 -8.84 -9.42
CA GLU A 534 -28.95 -8.88 -9.12
C GLU A 534 -29.46 -7.61 -8.44
N ASN A 535 -28.68 -7.02 -7.52
CA ASN A 535 -29.13 -5.87 -6.72
C ASN A 535 -29.07 -4.52 -7.43
N ASN A 536 -28.44 -4.43 -8.61
CA ASN A 536 -28.28 -3.16 -9.32
C ASN A 536 -29.31 -3.03 -10.45
N THR A 537 -30.04 -1.92 -10.49
CA THR A 537 -30.92 -1.55 -11.61
C THR A 537 -30.05 -1.12 -12.80
N VAL A 538 -29.55 -2.08 -13.58
CA VAL A 538 -28.67 -1.82 -14.73
C VAL A 538 -29.49 -1.45 -15.97
N SER A 539 -28.86 -0.79 -16.95
CA SER A 539 -29.45 -0.39 -18.24
C SER A 539 -30.11 -1.58 -18.98
N GLU A 540 -31.17 -1.31 -19.75
CA GLU A 540 -31.90 -2.35 -20.53
C GLU A 540 -30.96 -3.15 -21.45
N GLN A 541 -29.95 -2.51 -22.03
CA GLN A 541 -28.93 -3.16 -22.88
C GLN A 541 -28.10 -4.21 -22.14
N PHE A 542 -27.80 -3.96 -20.86
CA PHE A 542 -27.04 -4.89 -20.02
C PHE A 542 -27.86 -6.13 -19.66
N GLN A 543 -29.15 -5.95 -19.37
CA GLN A 543 -30.06 -7.07 -19.14
C GLN A 543 -30.27 -7.91 -20.40
N GLU A 544 -30.34 -7.28 -21.57
CA GLU A 544 -30.47 -7.97 -22.85
C GLU A 544 -29.20 -8.81 -23.19
N MET A 545 -28.01 -8.31 -22.86
CA MET A 545 -26.75 -9.05 -22.99
C MET A 545 -26.70 -10.28 -22.08
N LEU A 546 -27.05 -10.13 -20.80
CA LEU A 546 -27.11 -11.24 -19.83
C LEU A 546 -28.13 -12.31 -20.26
N SER A 547 -29.21 -11.89 -20.92
CA SER A 547 -30.24 -12.78 -21.47
C SER A 547 -29.74 -13.60 -22.67
N ARG A 548 -28.91 -13.01 -23.55
CA ARG A 548 -28.37 -13.67 -24.75
C ARG A 548 -27.20 -14.60 -24.49
N SER A 549 -26.33 -14.25 -23.54
CA SER A 549 -25.08 -14.97 -23.26
C SER A 549 -25.17 -15.99 -22.12
N GLY A 550 -26.30 -16.02 -21.41
CA GLY A 550 -26.50 -16.85 -20.23
C GLY A 550 -25.83 -16.24 -19.00
N PHE A 551 -26.62 -15.83 -18.00
CA PHE A 551 -26.13 -15.20 -16.77
C PHE A 551 -25.02 -16.01 -16.07
N ASN A 552 -25.19 -17.33 -15.99
CA ASN A 552 -24.22 -18.23 -15.36
C ASN A 552 -22.89 -18.34 -16.13
N ASP A 553 -22.93 -18.34 -17.46
CA ASP A 553 -21.73 -18.46 -18.29
C ASP A 553 -20.85 -17.21 -18.18
N VAL A 554 -21.46 -16.03 -18.04
CA VAL A 554 -20.74 -14.78 -17.79
C VAL A 554 -20.06 -14.81 -16.42
N ILE A 555 -20.73 -15.33 -15.39
CA ILE A 555 -20.16 -15.46 -14.04
C ILE A 555 -19.01 -16.45 -14.02
N GLU A 556 -19.13 -17.60 -14.70
CA GLU A 556 -18.04 -18.58 -14.78
C GLU A 556 -16.80 -17.98 -15.45
N LYS A 557 -16.97 -17.34 -16.61
CA LYS A 557 -15.86 -16.70 -17.33
C LYS A 557 -15.19 -15.61 -16.50
N LEU A 558 -15.95 -14.77 -15.81
CA LEU A 558 -15.39 -13.71 -14.97
C LEU A 558 -14.65 -14.28 -13.75
N ALA A 559 -15.17 -15.33 -13.13
CA ALA A 559 -14.51 -16.00 -12.01
C ALA A 559 -13.19 -16.68 -12.45
N GLU A 560 -13.18 -17.31 -13.63
CA GLU A 560 -11.96 -17.91 -14.21
C GLU A 560 -10.90 -16.86 -14.59
N LEU A 561 -11.32 -15.73 -15.18
CA LEU A 561 -10.42 -14.65 -15.60
C LEU A 561 -9.70 -13.98 -14.42
N VAL A 562 -10.38 -13.83 -13.29
CA VAL A 562 -9.81 -13.19 -12.09
C VAL A 562 -8.91 -14.14 -11.30
N GLY A 563 -9.21 -15.43 -11.33
CA GLY A 563 -8.51 -16.42 -10.52
C GLY A 563 -8.70 -16.16 -9.02
N GLU A 564 -7.60 -16.04 -8.28
CA GLU A 564 -7.59 -16.09 -6.81
C GLU A 564 -7.78 -14.73 -6.11
N ASN A 565 -7.81 -13.61 -6.84
CA ASN A 565 -7.74 -12.25 -6.28
C ASN A 565 -9.09 -11.51 -6.26
N PHE A 566 -9.78 -11.55 -5.12
CA PHE A 566 -11.11 -10.96 -4.91
C PHE A 566 -11.15 -9.42 -5.08
N LEU A 567 -10.13 -8.71 -4.58
CA LEU A 567 -10.06 -7.25 -4.61
C LEU A 567 -9.99 -6.70 -6.05
N PHE A 568 -9.27 -7.40 -6.92
CA PHE A 568 -9.11 -7.01 -8.31
C PHE A 568 -10.44 -7.07 -9.10
N LEU A 569 -11.32 -8.01 -8.73
CA LEU A 569 -12.64 -8.18 -9.31
C LEU A 569 -13.64 -7.13 -8.81
N VAL A 570 -13.71 -6.90 -7.50
CA VAL A 570 -14.65 -5.94 -6.89
C VAL A 570 -14.56 -4.59 -7.59
N HIS A 571 -13.33 -4.10 -7.81
CA HIS A 571 -13.12 -2.78 -8.37
C HIS A 571 -13.41 -2.67 -9.87
N ALA A 572 -13.11 -3.71 -10.64
CA ALA A 572 -13.41 -3.74 -12.07
C ALA A 572 -14.92 -3.88 -12.33
N LEU A 573 -15.61 -4.72 -11.53
CA LEU A 573 -17.06 -4.88 -11.60
C LEU A 573 -17.81 -3.60 -11.22
N ASP A 574 -17.45 -2.94 -10.12
CA ASP A 574 -18.08 -1.69 -9.72
C ASP A 574 -18.02 -0.64 -10.84
N PHE A 575 -16.88 -0.57 -11.55
CA PHE A 575 -16.71 0.33 -12.67
C PHE A 575 -17.54 -0.12 -13.88
N TRP A 576 -17.52 -1.41 -14.22
CA TRP A 576 -18.31 -1.96 -15.33
C TRP A 576 -19.82 -1.77 -15.15
N ILE A 577 -20.32 -2.09 -13.95
CA ILE A 577 -21.73 -1.93 -13.57
C ILE A 577 -22.12 -0.45 -13.62
N LYS A 578 -21.24 0.46 -13.20
CA LYS A 578 -21.49 1.90 -13.23
C LYS A 578 -21.53 2.47 -14.65
N GLU A 579 -20.65 2.02 -15.55
CA GLU A 579 -20.59 2.48 -16.94
C GLU A 579 -21.71 1.89 -17.81
N GLY A 580 -22.26 0.72 -17.46
CA GLY A 580 -23.45 0.14 -18.11
C GLY A 580 -23.28 -0.23 -19.59
N ASN A 581 -22.04 -0.28 -20.09
CA ASN A 581 -21.73 -0.50 -21.50
C ASN A 581 -21.23 -1.93 -21.77
N VAL A 582 -22.00 -2.67 -22.58
CA VAL A 582 -21.75 -4.07 -22.97
C VAL A 582 -20.42 -4.26 -23.71
N ASN A 583 -19.95 -3.26 -24.45
CA ASN A 583 -18.70 -3.34 -25.21
C ASN A 583 -17.45 -3.41 -24.32
N TYR A 584 -17.55 -2.98 -23.07
CA TYR A 584 -16.46 -3.00 -22.08
C TYR A 584 -16.47 -4.26 -21.21
N GLN A 585 -17.23 -5.30 -21.57
CA GLN A 585 -17.18 -6.58 -20.85
C GLN A 585 -15.72 -7.10 -20.79
N PRO A 586 -15.20 -7.42 -19.60
CA PRO A 586 -13.85 -7.95 -19.49
C PRO A 586 -13.79 -9.34 -20.09
N LYS A 587 -13.09 -9.47 -21.23
CA LYS A 587 -12.86 -10.76 -21.92
C LYS A 587 -11.49 -11.37 -21.60
N THR A 588 -10.55 -10.54 -21.17
CA THR A 588 -9.18 -10.92 -20.81
C THR A 588 -8.77 -10.27 -19.49
N VAL A 589 -7.76 -10.84 -18.82
CA VAL A 589 -7.16 -10.24 -17.61
C VAL A 589 -6.63 -8.82 -17.88
N GLU A 590 -6.19 -8.57 -19.11
CA GLU A 590 -5.68 -7.27 -19.57
C GLU A 590 -6.76 -6.20 -19.60
N ASN A 591 -7.99 -6.54 -20.01
CA ASN A 591 -9.12 -5.62 -19.90
C ASN A 591 -9.38 -5.23 -18.45
N ILE A 592 -9.24 -6.18 -17.51
CA ILE A 592 -9.43 -5.90 -16.08
C ILE A 592 -8.33 -4.98 -15.54
N TYR A 593 -7.07 -5.15 -15.99
CA TYR A 593 -5.98 -4.22 -15.66
C TYR A 593 -6.30 -2.82 -16.18
N GLN A 594 -6.72 -2.70 -17.44
CA GLN A 594 -7.07 -1.43 -18.06
C GLN A 594 -8.18 -0.71 -17.30
N MET A 595 -9.25 -1.41 -16.93
CA MET A 595 -10.36 -0.81 -16.18
C MET A 595 -9.94 -0.29 -14.80
N ASN A 596 -9.10 -1.04 -14.09
CA ASN A 596 -8.58 -0.60 -12.79
C ASN A 596 -7.64 0.60 -12.92
N VAL A 597 -6.81 0.63 -13.96
CA VAL A 597 -5.92 1.75 -14.28
C VAL A 597 -6.73 3.01 -14.61
N ILE A 598 -7.73 2.91 -15.50
CA ILE A 598 -8.63 4.04 -15.83
C ILE A 598 -9.36 4.54 -14.57
N ARG A 599 -9.86 3.64 -13.72
CA ARG A 599 -10.57 4.02 -12.50
C ARG A 599 -9.69 4.77 -11.50
N ILE A 600 -8.45 4.30 -11.30
CA ILE A 600 -7.55 4.82 -10.26
C ILE A 600 -6.79 6.05 -10.77
N LEU A 601 -6.17 5.93 -11.94
CA LEU A 601 -5.32 6.97 -12.51
C LEU A 601 -6.10 7.95 -13.40
N GLY A 602 -7.13 7.49 -14.12
CA GLY A 602 -7.92 8.32 -15.04
C GLY A 602 -8.82 9.38 -14.38
N LYS A 603 -8.93 9.41 -13.05
CA LYS A 603 -9.69 10.44 -12.32
C LYS A 603 -8.92 11.73 -12.04
N ASN A 604 -7.59 11.72 -12.16
CA ASN A 604 -6.74 12.84 -11.75
C ASN A 604 -5.46 12.89 -12.61
N GLU A 605 -5.40 13.81 -13.57
CA GLU A 605 -4.24 13.99 -14.46
C GLU A 605 -2.92 14.21 -13.68
N ASN A 606 -2.98 14.85 -12.51
CA ASN A 606 -1.81 15.07 -11.67
C ASN A 606 -1.25 13.75 -11.12
N LEU A 607 -2.11 12.77 -10.82
CA LEU A 607 -1.71 11.47 -10.30
C LEU A 607 -1.01 10.63 -11.37
N ILE A 608 -1.49 10.69 -12.61
CA ILE A 608 -0.82 10.04 -13.75
C ILE A 608 0.60 10.60 -13.88
N ASN A 609 0.76 11.92 -13.87
CA ASN A 609 2.06 12.56 -14.01
C ASN A 609 3.01 12.23 -12.85
N ASP A 610 2.52 12.24 -11.61
CA ASP A 610 3.33 11.92 -10.43
C ASP A 610 3.75 10.44 -10.37
N THR A 611 2.97 9.53 -10.98
CA THR A 611 3.20 8.08 -10.95
C THR A 611 3.88 7.53 -12.20
N ARG A 612 3.87 8.29 -13.31
CA ARG A 612 4.42 7.86 -14.61
C ARG A 612 5.88 7.43 -14.52
N SER A 613 6.73 8.28 -13.94
CA SER A 613 8.15 7.97 -13.82
C SER A 613 8.42 6.76 -12.92
N ILE A 614 7.58 6.53 -11.89
CA ILE A 614 7.68 5.35 -11.02
C ILE A 614 7.39 4.08 -11.81
N PHE A 615 6.29 4.07 -12.58
CA PHE A 615 5.91 2.92 -13.41
C PHE A 615 6.91 2.65 -14.54
N GLU A 616 7.42 3.70 -15.20
CA GLU A 616 8.46 3.55 -16.23
C GLU A 616 9.75 2.92 -15.66
N ILE A 617 10.20 3.36 -14.48
CA ILE A 617 11.38 2.80 -13.80
C ILE A 617 11.13 1.34 -13.37
N LEU A 618 9.95 1.04 -12.82
CA LEU A 618 9.58 -0.33 -12.44
C LEU A 618 9.55 -1.26 -13.65
N CYS A 619 8.97 -0.82 -14.78
CA CYS A 619 8.96 -1.60 -16.02
C CYS A 619 10.38 -1.83 -16.57
N ALA A 620 11.26 -0.82 -16.52
CA ALA A 620 12.66 -0.96 -16.94
C ALA A 620 13.47 -1.92 -16.04
N SER A 621 13.09 -2.01 -14.76
CA SER A 621 13.74 -2.86 -13.76
C SER A 621 13.17 -4.28 -13.70
N HIS A 622 12.43 -4.71 -14.73
CA HIS A 622 11.76 -6.02 -14.79
C HIS A 622 10.79 -6.24 -13.61
N GLY A 623 10.20 -5.14 -13.14
CA GLY A 623 9.15 -5.16 -12.13
C GLY A 623 9.63 -5.21 -10.69
N SER A 624 10.92 -4.99 -10.39
CA SER A 624 11.40 -4.85 -9.00
C SER A 624 12.54 -3.82 -8.89
N ILE A 625 12.47 -2.92 -7.91
CA ILE A 625 13.53 -1.95 -7.61
C ILE A 625 13.66 -1.69 -6.11
N ASN A 626 14.86 -1.38 -5.62
CA ASN A 626 15.05 -0.93 -4.24
C ASN A 626 14.42 0.47 -4.06
N GLU A 627 13.69 0.69 -2.97
CA GLU A 627 13.04 1.97 -2.67
C GLU A 627 14.04 3.13 -2.59
N THR A 628 15.19 2.90 -1.96
CA THR A 628 16.26 3.88 -1.88
C THR A 628 16.80 4.27 -3.26
N LEU A 629 16.97 3.29 -4.15
CA LEU A 629 17.41 3.54 -5.52
C LEU A 629 16.35 4.32 -6.30
N LEU A 630 15.07 3.94 -6.20
CA LEU A 630 13.97 4.65 -6.85
C LEU A 630 13.93 6.13 -6.45
N PHE A 631 14.02 6.42 -5.14
CA PHE A 631 14.01 7.80 -4.64
C PHE A 631 15.23 8.61 -5.07
N ASN A 632 16.39 7.96 -5.16
CA ASN A 632 17.61 8.60 -5.64
C ASN A 632 17.54 8.90 -7.15
N VAL A 633 16.99 7.99 -7.96
CA VAL A 633 16.81 8.18 -9.41
C VAL A 633 15.84 9.31 -9.70
N LEU A 634 14.76 9.42 -8.90
CA LEU A 634 13.75 10.47 -9.03
C LEU A 634 14.16 11.80 -8.36
N ASN A 635 15.32 11.87 -7.70
CA ASN A 635 15.77 13.03 -6.90
C ASN A 635 14.68 13.55 -5.94
N ILE A 636 14.00 12.64 -5.23
CA ILE A 636 12.91 13.00 -4.32
C ILE A 636 13.49 13.53 -3.00
N GLU A 637 13.17 14.79 -2.67
CA GLU A 637 13.50 15.43 -1.39
C GLU A 637 12.88 14.69 -0.19
N SER A 638 13.49 14.82 0.99
CA SER A 638 13.09 14.08 2.20
C SER A 638 11.61 14.23 2.56
N GLU A 639 11.03 15.40 2.37
CA GLU A 639 9.62 15.69 2.67
C GLU A 639 8.68 14.97 1.69
N ARG A 640 9.07 14.90 0.40
CA ARG A 640 8.28 14.27 -0.65
C ARG A 640 8.39 12.73 -0.63
N LYS A 641 9.39 12.16 0.05
CA LYS A 641 9.50 10.70 0.27
C LYS A 641 8.29 10.15 1.02
N ILE A 642 7.83 10.83 2.06
CA ILE A 642 6.66 10.39 2.84
C ILE A 642 5.41 10.35 1.94
N PHE A 643 5.23 11.36 1.09
CA PHE A 643 4.14 11.40 0.14
C PHE A 643 4.20 10.24 -0.88
N VAL A 644 5.36 10.02 -1.51
CA VAL A 644 5.52 8.94 -2.50
C VAL A 644 5.39 7.56 -1.87
N THR A 645 5.94 7.36 -0.66
CA THR A 645 5.75 6.12 0.09
C THR A 645 4.27 5.89 0.36
N ARG A 646 3.52 6.89 0.86
CA ARG A 646 2.06 6.80 1.08
C ARG A 646 1.29 6.54 -0.22
N LEU A 647 1.72 7.14 -1.33
CA LEU A 647 1.12 6.96 -2.65
C LEU A 647 1.25 5.51 -3.12
N LEU A 648 2.45 4.95 -3.02
CA LEU A 648 2.77 3.57 -3.39
C LEU A 648 1.94 2.53 -2.62
N SER A 649 1.61 2.86 -1.38
CA SER A 649 1.08 1.91 -0.39
C SER A 649 -0.40 2.12 -0.07
N ASN A 650 -0.99 3.24 -0.50
CA ASN A 650 -2.44 3.45 -0.50
C ASN A 650 -3.00 3.33 -1.92
N GLU A 651 -2.81 4.35 -2.75
CA GLU A 651 -3.51 4.49 -4.03
C GLU A 651 -2.97 3.52 -5.10
N LEU A 652 -1.66 3.24 -5.08
CA LEU A 652 -1.02 2.32 -6.02
C LEU A 652 -0.82 0.90 -5.47
N SER A 653 -1.28 0.62 -4.25
CA SER A 653 -1.14 -0.70 -3.61
C SER A 653 -1.74 -1.85 -4.43
N HIS A 654 -2.68 -1.52 -5.31
CA HIS A 654 -3.31 -2.45 -6.26
C HIS A 654 -2.36 -2.92 -7.37
N PHE A 655 -1.39 -2.09 -7.75
CA PHE A 655 -0.43 -2.39 -8.82
C PHE A 655 0.95 -2.72 -8.29
N VAL A 656 1.33 -2.16 -7.14
CA VAL A 656 2.68 -2.20 -6.61
C VAL A 656 2.66 -2.71 -5.16
N GLN A 657 3.59 -3.61 -4.85
CA GLN A 657 3.86 -4.12 -3.51
C GLN A 657 5.20 -3.62 -3.02
N LYS A 658 5.29 -3.47 -1.71
CA LYS A 658 6.54 -3.25 -0.99
C LYS A 658 6.82 -4.44 -0.10
N SER A 659 8.05 -4.93 -0.14
CA SER A 659 8.56 -5.88 0.84
C SER A 659 10.07 -5.74 0.99
N SER A 660 10.56 -5.73 2.23
CA SER A 660 12.00 -5.71 2.56
C SER A 660 12.78 -4.59 1.85
N GLY A 661 12.18 -3.40 1.73
CA GLY A 661 12.79 -2.23 1.06
C GLY A 661 12.84 -2.32 -0.47
N LYS A 662 12.23 -3.34 -1.07
CA LYS A 662 12.01 -3.47 -2.52
C LYS A 662 10.55 -3.15 -2.86
N ILE A 663 10.39 -2.55 -4.02
CA ILE A 663 9.12 -2.19 -4.64
C ILE A 663 9.00 -3.04 -5.89
N PHE A 664 7.93 -3.81 -6.02
CA PHE A 664 7.69 -4.69 -7.17
C PHE A 664 6.22 -4.72 -7.60
N PHE A 665 5.93 -5.12 -8.83
CA PHE A 665 4.53 -5.25 -9.27
C PHE A 665 3.80 -6.37 -8.54
N THR A 666 2.50 -6.17 -8.24
CA THR A 666 1.64 -7.19 -7.61
C THR A 666 1.55 -8.48 -8.42
N ASN A 667 1.70 -8.39 -9.74
CA ASN A 667 1.78 -9.53 -10.66
C ASN A 667 2.79 -9.21 -11.77
N GLY A 668 3.67 -10.16 -12.10
CA GLY A 668 4.66 -10.00 -13.18
C GLY A 668 4.02 -9.63 -14.53
N ARG A 669 2.78 -10.08 -14.80
CA ARG A 669 2.04 -9.76 -16.03
C ARG A 669 1.60 -8.30 -16.14
N ILE A 670 1.57 -7.56 -15.02
CA ILE A 670 1.21 -6.13 -15.02
C ILE A 670 2.33 -5.29 -15.66
N ALA A 671 3.59 -5.68 -15.45
CA ALA A 671 4.72 -5.03 -16.11
C ALA A 671 4.61 -5.15 -17.63
N ASP A 672 4.26 -6.35 -18.11
CA ASP A 672 4.06 -6.61 -19.53
C ASP A 672 2.88 -5.79 -20.08
N PHE A 673 1.76 -5.75 -19.36
CA PHE A 673 0.58 -4.95 -19.73
C PHE A 673 0.92 -3.47 -19.93
N PHE A 674 1.68 -2.86 -19.01
CA PHE A 674 2.09 -1.45 -19.12
C PHE A 674 3.07 -1.17 -20.27
N SER A 675 3.80 -2.20 -20.71
CA SER A 675 4.82 -2.10 -21.77
C SER A 675 4.32 -2.41 -23.19
N LYS A 676 3.09 -2.92 -23.36
CA LYS A 676 2.52 -3.28 -24.67
C LYS A 676 2.09 -2.06 -25.49
N GLN A 677 2.58 -1.96 -26.73
CA GLN A 677 2.30 -0.85 -27.65
C GLN A 677 0.82 -0.71 -28.06
N ASN A 678 0.02 -1.77 -27.99
CA ASN A 678 -1.41 -1.68 -28.32
C ASN A 678 -2.22 -0.82 -27.33
N ASN A 679 -1.63 -0.42 -26.20
CA ASN A 679 -2.25 0.43 -25.18
C ASN A 679 -1.97 1.94 -25.39
N ILE A 680 -1.30 2.33 -26.48
CA ILE A 680 -0.95 3.73 -26.80
C ILE A 680 -2.19 4.63 -26.90
N GLU A 681 -3.34 4.10 -27.32
CA GLU A 681 -4.59 4.87 -27.49
C GLU A 681 -5.26 5.29 -26.16
N ASN A 682 -4.80 4.79 -25.01
CA ASN A 682 -5.48 4.98 -23.73
C ASN A 682 -4.72 5.89 -22.74
N ASP A 683 -3.68 6.65 -23.14
CA ASP A 683 -2.83 7.49 -22.26
C ASP A 683 -2.03 6.75 -21.14
N PHE A 684 -2.31 5.47 -20.87
CA PHE A 684 -1.66 4.66 -19.83
C PHE A 684 -0.46 3.82 -20.31
N PHE A 685 0.11 4.16 -21.48
CA PHE A 685 1.30 3.51 -22.01
C PHE A 685 2.57 4.08 -21.35
N PHE A 686 3.32 3.21 -20.67
CA PHE A 686 4.58 3.58 -20.02
C PHE A 686 5.77 3.17 -20.89
N LEU A 687 6.54 4.15 -21.32
CA LEU A 687 7.69 3.92 -22.18
C LEU A 687 8.84 3.35 -21.35
N GLN A 688 9.09 2.05 -21.47
CA GLN A 688 10.22 1.39 -20.80
C GLN A 688 11.56 2.08 -21.12
N LYS A 689 11.70 2.66 -22.33
CA LYS A 689 12.86 3.45 -22.76
C LYS A 689 13.14 4.65 -21.84
N ASN A 690 12.10 5.32 -21.33
CA ASN A 690 12.25 6.44 -20.40
C ASN A 690 12.80 5.98 -19.06
N GLY A 691 12.27 4.89 -18.51
CA GLY A 691 12.77 4.29 -17.27
C GLY A 691 14.23 3.85 -17.40
N HIS A 692 14.57 3.20 -18.52
CA HIS A 692 15.96 2.86 -18.85
C HIS A 692 16.86 4.09 -18.94
N ARG A 693 16.40 5.18 -19.58
CA ARG A 693 17.15 6.44 -19.66
C ARG A 693 17.40 7.06 -18.28
N MET A 694 16.39 7.10 -17.40
CA MET A 694 16.51 7.67 -16.06
C MET A 694 17.50 6.88 -15.19
N LEU A 695 17.41 5.55 -15.21
CA LEU A 695 18.34 4.67 -14.51
C LEU A 695 19.76 4.80 -15.05
N ALA A 696 19.92 4.84 -16.38
CA ALA A 696 21.23 5.00 -17.00
C ALA A 696 21.88 6.35 -16.65
N LEU A 697 21.12 7.45 -16.68
CA LEU A 697 21.60 8.77 -16.26
C LEU A 697 22.02 8.81 -14.79
N TYR A 698 21.24 8.19 -13.91
CA TYR A 698 21.57 8.09 -12.49
C TYR A 698 22.89 7.35 -12.29
N TRP A 699 23.03 6.17 -12.88
CA TRP A 699 24.25 5.38 -12.78
C TRP A 699 25.47 6.07 -13.39
N LEU A 700 25.30 6.74 -14.53
CA LEU A 700 26.38 7.51 -15.16
C LEU A 700 26.86 8.66 -14.26
N ASN A 701 25.94 9.44 -13.68
CA ASN A 701 26.29 10.54 -12.77
C ASN A 701 26.94 10.03 -11.48
N TYR A 702 26.43 8.92 -10.93
CA TYR A 702 27.07 8.25 -9.80
C TYR A 702 28.49 7.77 -10.17
N PHE A 703 28.65 7.27 -11.39
CA PHE A 703 29.91 6.76 -11.91
C PHE A 703 30.98 7.85 -12.06
N GLU A 704 30.60 9.01 -12.61
CA GLU A 704 31.51 10.15 -12.73
C GLU A 704 31.91 10.75 -11.38
N LYS A 705 31.01 10.74 -10.38
CA LYS A 705 31.28 11.29 -9.04
C LYS A 705 32.09 10.36 -8.15
N HIS A 706 31.90 9.03 -8.29
CA HIS A 706 32.45 8.04 -7.37
C HIS A 706 33.09 6.85 -8.10
N PRO A 707 34.10 7.07 -8.97
CA PRO A 707 34.68 6.02 -9.80
C PRO A 707 35.30 4.86 -8.98
N SER A 708 35.79 5.13 -7.76
CA SER A 708 36.40 4.13 -6.88
C SER A 708 35.42 3.25 -6.09
N LYS A 709 34.13 3.59 -6.05
CA LYS A 709 33.11 2.86 -5.26
C LYS A 709 32.23 1.92 -6.10
N ILE A 710 32.59 1.74 -7.37
CA ILE A 710 31.72 1.07 -8.33
C ILE A 710 32.02 -0.42 -8.36
N SER A 711 30.97 -1.20 -8.14
CA SER A 711 31.01 -2.64 -8.31
C SER A 711 30.76 -3.02 -9.77
N LEU A 712 31.24 -4.20 -10.15
CA LEU A 712 30.97 -4.76 -11.46
C LEU A 712 29.46 -4.90 -11.77
N ALA A 713 28.66 -5.23 -10.75
CA ALA A 713 27.21 -5.32 -10.87
C ALA A 713 26.57 -3.98 -11.30
N MET A 714 27.05 -2.86 -10.74
CA MET A 714 26.57 -1.53 -11.11
C MET A 714 26.92 -1.17 -12.56
N ILE A 715 28.09 -1.60 -13.04
CA ILE A 715 28.50 -1.40 -14.44
C ILE A 715 27.58 -2.21 -15.36
N MET A 716 27.30 -3.48 -15.03
CA MET A 716 26.40 -4.31 -15.83
C MET A 716 24.98 -3.72 -15.89
N ASP A 717 24.43 -3.26 -14.75
CA ASP A 717 23.13 -2.57 -14.70
C ASP A 717 23.14 -1.29 -15.53
N MET A 718 24.20 -0.49 -15.44
CA MET A 718 24.37 0.73 -16.22
C MET A 718 24.34 0.45 -17.74
N PHE A 719 25.10 -0.54 -18.22
CA PHE A 719 25.12 -0.93 -19.64
C PHE A 719 23.77 -1.49 -20.11
N LYS A 720 23.12 -2.31 -19.27
CA LYS A 720 21.77 -2.83 -19.53
C LYS A 720 20.76 -1.69 -19.72
N HIS A 721 20.79 -0.70 -18.83
CA HIS A 721 19.87 0.44 -18.91
C HIS A 721 20.23 1.42 -20.05
N ALA A 722 21.51 1.64 -20.34
CA ALA A 722 21.93 2.46 -21.47
C ALA A 722 21.44 1.87 -22.80
N ALA A 723 21.68 0.58 -23.02
CA ALA A 723 21.17 -0.16 -24.17
C ALA A 723 19.64 -0.06 -24.31
N GLY A 724 18.90 -0.29 -23.22
CA GLY A 724 17.43 -0.21 -23.22
C GLY A 724 16.88 1.20 -23.49
N SER A 725 17.67 2.25 -23.27
CA SER A 725 17.23 3.64 -23.49
C SER A 725 17.12 4.03 -24.96
N LYS A 726 17.88 3.35 -25.85
CA LYS A 726 18.05 3.69 -27.27
C LYS A 726 18.43 5.15 -27.52
N ASN A 727 19.21 5.75 -26.61
CA ASN A 727 19.66 7.14 -26.72
C ASN A 727 21.15 7.19 -27.03
N GLN A 728 21.49 7.60 -28.27
CA GLN A 728 22.87 7.63 -28.74
C GLN A 728 23.75 8.60 -27.94
N SER A 729 23.24 9.78 -27.57
CA SER A 729 24.03 10.76 -26.81
C SER A 729 24.42 10.24 -25.43
N LEU A 730 23.52 9.50 -24.77
CA LEU A 730 23.80 8.87 -23.49
C LEU A 730 24.83 7.73 -23.64
N ASN A 731 24.71 6.96 -24.72
CA ASN A 731 25.67 5.91 -25.05
C ASN A 731 27.08 6.48 -25.27
N ASP A 732 27.19 7.58 -26.02
CA ASP A 732 28.49 8.23 -26.28
C ASP A 732 29.11 8.76 -24.97
N GLN A 733 28.30 9.35 -24.08
CA GLN A 733 28.75 9.81 -22.76
C GLN A 733 29.22 8.64 -21.88
N LEU A 734 28.49 7.53 -21.88
CA LEU A 734 28.84 6.31 -21.16
C LEU A 734 30.19 5.77 -21.63
N THR A 735 30.35 5.59 -22.94
CA THR A 735 31.59 5.13 -23.59
C THR A 735 32.76 6.04 -23.20
N GLY A 736 32.56 7.36 -23.22
CA GLY A 736 33.56 8.33 -22.79
C GLY A 736 33.89 8.26 -21.30
N ALA A 737 32.91 8.04 -20.42
CA ALA A 737 33.13 7.91 -18.98
C ALA A 737 33.89 6.61 -18.64
N VAL A 738 33.48 5.49 -19.25
CA VAL A 738 34.12 4.18 -19.09
C VAL A 738 35.59 4.25 -19.48
N ARG A 739 35.91 4.85 -20.63
CA ARG A 739 37.30 5.02 -21.08
C ARG A 739 38.15 5.87 -20.12
N ARG A 740 37.56 6.85 -19.43
CA ARG A 740 38.26 7.75 -18.49
C ARG A 740 38.50 7.11 -17.13
N HIS A 741 37.52 6.38 -16.59
CA HIS A 741 37.49 6.03 -15.17
C HIS A 741 37.72 4.54 -14.88
N LEU A 742 37.48 3.63 -15.83
CA LEU A 742 37.70 2.20 -15.58
C LEU A 742 39.17 1.81 -15.79
N HIS A 743 39.69 1.00 -14.86
CA HIS A 743 41.01 0.40 -15.01
C HIS A 743 41.09 -0.43 -16.28
N ILE A 744 42.30 -0.45 -16.88
CA ILE A 744 42.54 -1.12 -18.14
C ILE A 744 42.09 -2.58 -18.12
N THR A 745 42.39 -3.31 -17.05
CA THR A 745 42.02 -4.72 -16.86
C THR A 745 40.50 -4.93 -16.86
N THR A 746 39.74 -4.13 -16.10
CA THR A 746 38.27 -4.24 -16.06
C THR A 746 37.64 -3.87 -17.40
N ARG A 747 38.22 -2.89 -18.10
CA ARG A 747 37.81 -2.52 -19.46
C ARG A 747 38.07 -3.67 -20.44
N THR A 748 39.21 -4.34 -20.35
CA THR A 748 39.54 -5.50 -21.21
C THR A 748 38.51 -6.63 -21.07
N PHE A 749 38.06 -6.92 -19.83
CA PHE A 749 37.10 -8.00 -19.54
C PHE A 749 35.63 -7.56 -19.51
N LEU A 750 35.32 -6.31 -19.84
CA LEU A 750 33.95 -5.80 -19.83
C LEU A 750 33.04 -6.63 -20.75
N LYS A 751 33.57 -7.04 -21.91
CA LYS A 751 32.89 -7.91 -22.88
C LYS A 751 32.53 -9.27 -22.26
N HIS A 752 33.43 -9.89 -21.49
CA HIS A 752 33.18 -11.15 -20.77
C HIS A 752 32.05 -11.02 -19.75
N TYR A 753 32.03 -9.93 -18.99
CA TYR A 753 30.99 -9.70 -17.99
C TYR A 753 29.61 -9.48 -18.62
N ILE A 754 29.53 -8.69 -19.70
CA ILE A 754 28.28 -8.49 -20.44
C ILE A 754 27.85 -9.79 -21.13
N ALA A 755 28.79 -10.55 -21.71
CA ALA A 755 28.54 -11.84 -22.33
C ALA A 755 27.96 -12.87 -21.36
N ALA A 756 28.31 -12.82 -20.07
CA ALA A 756 27.75 -13.69 -19.05
C ALA A 756 26.39 -13.20 -18.52
N SER A 757 26.19 -11.89 -18.40
CA SER A 757 25.09 -11.31 -17.61
C SER A 757 23.89 -10.83 -18.41
N SER A 758 24.05 -10.53 -19.70
CA SER A 758 23.04 -9.85 -20.50
C SER A 758 22.89 -10.51 -21.87
N ASN A 759 21.66 -10.85 -22.25
CA ASN A 759 21.32 -11.26 -23.62
C ASN A 759 20.85 -10.04 -24.44
N SER A 760 21.78 -9.13 -24.75
CA SER A 760 21.46 -7.88 -25.45
C SER A 760 22.53 -7.54 -26.48
N TYR A 761 22.10 -7.35 -27.72
CA TYR A 761 22.95 -6.92 -28.84
C TYR A 761 23.51 -5.51 -28.56
N ASP A 762 22.64 -4.55 -28.26
CA ASP A 762 23.00 -3.16 -28.00
C ASP A 762 23.97 -3.02 -26.81
N ALA A 763 23.74 -3.76 -25.72
CA ALA A 763 24.64 -3.70 -24.56
C ALA A 763 26.03 -4.26 -24.86
N MET A 764 26.10 -5.32 -25.68
CA MET A 764 27.37 -5.89 -26.12
C MET A 764 28.09 -4.93 -27.08
N LEU A 765 27.37 -4.32 -28.02
CA LEU A 765 27.94 -3.33 -28.93
C LEU A 765 28.55 -2.14 -28.17
N LEU A 766 27.85 -1.60 -27.16
CA LEU A 766 28.38 -0.56 -26.29
C LEU A 766 29.65 -0.98 -25.55
N ALA A 767 29.72 -2.24 -25.10
CA ALA A 767 30.91 -2.77 -24.45
C ALA A 767 32.09 -2.85 -25.44
N ILE A 768 31.85 -3.29 -26.68
CA ILE A 768 32.85 -3.31 -27.75
C ILE A 768 33.33 -1.89 -28.05
N GLU A 769 32.42 -0.95 -28.30
CA GLU A 769 32.74 0.47 -28.55
C GLU A 769 33.53 1.10 -27.40
N SER A 770 33.19 0.78 -26.15
CA SER A 770 33.92 1.24 -24.96
C SER A 770 35.36 0.74 -24.89
N THR A 771 35.68 -0.34 -25.61
CA THR A 771 36.97 -1.03 -25.59
C THR A 771 37.79 -0.91 -26.86
N HIS A 772 37.30 -0.21 -27.90
CA HIS A 772 37.77 -0.08 -29.32
C HIS A 772 39.28 -0.25 -29.66
N GLU A 773 40.19 -0.20 -28.69
CA GLU A 773 41.64 -0.49 -28.82
C GLU A 773 42.03 -1.94 -28.44
N ILE A 774 41.08 -2.79 -28.03
CA ILE A 774 41.34 -4.09 -27.40
C ILE A 774 40.73 -5.23 -28.24
N ASP A 775 41.59 -6.19 -28.60
CA ASP A 775 41.27 -7.46 -29.27
C ASP A 775 39.92 -8.07 -28.80
N ILE A 776 39.05 -8.44 -29.75
CA ILE A 776 37.71 -9.00 -29.49
C ILE A 776 37.82 -10.33 -28.75
N ASP A 777 38.84 -11.12 -29.08
CA ASP A 777 39.06 -12.46 -28.56
C ASP A 777 40.05 -12.49 -27.40
N VAL A 778 40.14 -11.38 -26.65
CA VAL A 778 40.84 -11.38 -25.36
C VAL A 778 40.36 -12.54 -24.51
N ARG A 779 41.33 -13.19 -23.87
CA ARG A 779 41.11 -14.32 -22.99
C ARG A 779 41.19 -13.89 -21.53
N ASP A 780 40.23 -14.34 -20.73
CA ASP A 780 40.25 -14.13 -19.28
C ASP A 780 41.28 -15.02 -18.57
N GLN A 781 41.27 -15.00 -17.23
CA GLN A 781 42.19 -15.79 -16.41
C GLN A 781 42.00 -17.31 -16.59
N ASP A 782 40.81 -17.73 -17.04
CA ASP A 782 40.46 -19.11 -17.37
C ASP A 782 40.69 -19.43 -18.87
N ASN A 783 41.37 -18.51 -19.56
CA ASN A 783 41.66 -18.53 -20.99
C ASN A 783 40.40 -18.43 -21.89
N LEU A 784 39.25 -17.98 -21.38
CA LEU A 784 37.98 -17.95 -22.13
C LEU A 784 37.80 -16.64 -22.91
N THR A 785 37.24 -16.74 -24.11
CA THR A 785 36.80 -15.58 -24.90
C THR A 785 35.38 -15.15 -24.52
N ALA A 786 35.01 -13.90 -24.79
CA ALA A 786 33.65 -13.42 -24.55
C ALA A 786 32.61 -14.19 -25.37
N ALA A 787 32.96 -14.64 -26.59
CA ALA A 787 32.08 -15.46 -27.43
C ALA A 787 31.82 -16.84 -26.82
N TYR A 788 32.85 -17.47 -26.23
CA TYR A 788 32.69 -18.72 -25.49
C TYR A 788 31.76 -18.57 -24.30
N ILE A 789 31.91 -17.48 -23.53
CA ILE A 789 31.03 -17.18 -22.39
C ILE A 789 29.59 -16.95 -22.85
N ALA A 790 29.36 -16.15 -23.90
CA ALA A 790 28.02 -15.92 -24.43
C ALA A 790 27.33 -17.24 -24.85
N ALA A 791 28.09 -18.15 -25.50
CA ALA A 791 27.61 -19.48 -25.87
C ALA A 791 27.30 -20.36 -24.64
N ALA A 792 28.11 -20.26 -23.58
CA ALA A 792 27.93 -21.02 -22.35
C ALA A 792 26.71 -20.58 -21.52
N TYR A 793 26.33 -19.29 -21.57
CA TYR A 793 25.18 -18.74 -20.85
C TYR A 793 23.89 -18.65 -21.71
N GLY A 794 23.97 -18.95 -23.01
CA GLY A 794 22.81 -18.91 -23.91
C GLY A 794 22.42 -17.50 -24.38
N ASN A 795 23.38 -16.56 -24.38
CA ASN A 795 23.14 -15.17 -24.74
C ASN A 795 23.34 -14.96 -26.25
N ASP A 796 22.38 -15.41 -27.06
CA ASP A 796 22.44 -15.42 -28.53
C ASP A 796 22.58 -14.04 -29.16
N LYS A 797 21.90 -13.01 -28.63
CA LYS A 797 22.01 -11.64 -29.14
C LYS A 797 23.38 -11.03 -28.90
N SER A 798 23.98 -11.34 -27.75
CA SER A 798 25.33 -10.88 -27.43
C SER A 798 26.38 -11.65 -28.22
N LEU A 799 26.17 -12.95 -28.48
CA LEU A 799 27.01 -13.71 -29.39
C LEU A 799 26.91 -13.17 -30.83
N ALA A 800 25.72 -12.83 -31.31
CA ALA A 800 25.53 -12.22 -32.63
C ALA A 800 26.30 -10.90 -32.77
N ALA A 801 26.24 -10.02 -31.77
CA ALA A 801 27.02 -8.78 -31.75
C ALA A 801 28.54 -9.03 -31.81
N LEU A 802 29.04 -10.04 -31.11
CA LEU A 802 30.46 -10.43 -31.14
C LEU A 802 30.86 -10.97 -32.52
N ILE A 803 30.02 -11.81 -33.14
CA ILE A 803 30.25 -12.38 -34.47
C ILE A 803 30.32 -11.29 -35.54
N GLU A 804 29.35 -10.37 -35.54
CA GLU A 804 29.29 -9.28 -36.52
C GLU A 804 30.49 -8.32 -36.41
N ASN A 805 31.12 -8.26 -35.24
CA ASN A 805 32.34 -7.49 -35.03
C ASN A 805 33.63 -8.31 -35.24
N GLY A 806 33.55 -9.60 -35.59
CA GLY A 806 34.70 -10.42 -35.99
C GLY A 806 35.27 -11.36 -34.93
N ALA A 807 34.49 -11.78 -33.95
CA ALA A 807 34.92 -12.78 -32.96
C ALA A 807 35.26 -14.15 -33.59
N ASP A 808 36.33 -14.78 -33.12
CA ASP A 808 36.73 -16.13 -33.51
C ASP A 808 35.80 -17.20 -32.95
N LEU A 809 35.10 -17.89 -33.86
CA LEU A 809 34.17 -18.98 -33.54
C LEU A 809 34.82 -20.36 -33.49
N ASP A 810 36.06 -20.49 -33.99
CA ASP A 810 36.83 -21.74 -33.97
C ASP A 810 37.62 -21.90 -32.66
N TYR A 811 37.41 -21.00 -31.69
CA TYR A 811 38.02 -21.08 -30.38
C TYR A 811 37.74 -22.42 -29.68
N GLN A 812 38.83 -23.03 -29.20
CA GLN A 812 38.80 -24.25 -28.40
C GLN A 812 39.48 -24.01 -27.06
N ARG A 813 38.85 -24.48 -25.97
CA ARG A 813 39.40 -24.34 -24.63
C ARG A 813 40.68 -25.16 -24.48
N SER A 814 41.81 -24.47 -24.27
CA SER A 814 43.12 -25.09 -24.13
C SER A 814 43.22 -25.94 -22.87
N GLN A 815 43.99 -27.03 -22.94
CA GLN A 815 44.37 -27.81 -21.76
C GLN A 815 45.27 -26.95 -20.84
N PRO A 816 44.97 -26.81 -19.53
CA PRO A 816 45.85 -26.15 -18.59
C PRO A 816 47.16 -26.94 -18.44
N VAL A 817 48.24 -26.25 -18.06
CA VAL A 817 49.54 -26.90 -17.83
C VAL A 817 49.39 -27.97 -16.74
N LEU A 818 49.80 -29.21 -17.05
CA LEU A 818 49.64 -30.43 -16.23
C LEU A 818 50.14 -30.32 -14.78
N SER A 819 50.93 -29.29 -14.44
CA SER A 819 51.51 -29.10 -13.10
C SER A 819 50.49 -28.77 -12.00
N LYS A 820 49.22 -28.53 -12.33
CA LYS A 820 48.11 -28.30 -11.38
C LYS A 820 47.16 -29.49 -11.20
N ILE A 821 47.40 -30.63 -11.86
CA ILE A 821 46.54 -31.81 -11.71
C ILE A 821 46.80 -32.42 -10.33
N LEU A 822 45.78 -32.39 -9.48
CA LEU A 822 45.81 -33.05 -8.17
C LEU A 822 45.98 -34.57 -8.39
N PRO A 823 46.94 -35.23 -7.72
CA PRO A 823 47.27 -36.64 -7.97
C PRO A 823 46.14 -37.65 -7.68
N ASN A 824 45.02 -37.18 -7.09
CA ASN A 824 43.92 -38.02 -6.60
C ASN A 824 42.57 -37.76 -7.29
N GLN A 825 42.55 -37.08 -8.45
CA GLN A 825 41.30 -36.76 -9.16
C GLN A 825 41.25 -37.46 -10.52
N ASP A 826 40.08 -38.00 -10.88
CA ASP A 826 39.84 -38.67 -12.16
C ASP A 826 40.07 -37.69 -13.32
N PRO A 827 41.09 -37.94 -14.18
CA PRO A 827 41.39 -37.08 -15.33
C PRO A 827 40.21 -36.89 -16.28
N ILE A 828 39.32 -37.91 -16.41
CA ILE A 828 38.14 -37.84 -17.29
C ILE A 828 37.10 -36.89 -16.70
N HIS A 829 36.84 -37.00 -15.40
CA HIS A 829 35.96 -36.08 -14.71
C HIS A 829 36.48 -34.63 -14.81
N LEU A 830 37.80 -34.45 -14.62
CA LEU A 830 38.45 -33.16 -14.73
C LEU A 830 38.37 -32.57 -16.14
N SER A 831 38.69 -33.37 -17.16
CA SER A 831 38.67 -32.91 -18.55
C SER A 831 37.27 -32.58 -19.03
N LYS A 832 36.26 -33.33 -18.58
CA LYS A 832 34.88 -33.19 -19.03
C LYS A 832 34.09 -32.12 -18.27
N TYR A 833 34.09 -32.16 -16.95
CA TYR A 833 33.21 -31.31 -16.14
C TYR A 833 33.93 -30.14 -15.48
N THR A 834 35.17 -30.34 -15.04
CA THR A 834 35.89 -29.30 -14.28
C THR A 834 36.55 -28.27 -15.20
N PHE A 835 37.17 -28.73 -16.28
CA PHE A 835 38.00 -27.87 -17.13
C PHE A 835 37.57 -27.83 -18.60
N GLN A 836 36.63 -28.68 -19.03
CA GLN A 836 36.05 -28.66 -20.38
C GLN A 836 37.12 -28.63 -21.49
N TRP A 837 38.10 -29.54 -21.40
CA TRP A 837 39.25 -29.57 -22.31
C TRP A 837 38.85 -29.83 -23.75
N GLY A 838 39.34 -28.97 -24.65
CA GLY A 838 39.06 -29.06 -26.08
C GLY A 838 37.60 -28.75 -26.42
N TYR A 839 36.82 -28.14 -25.52
CA TYR A 839 35.47 -27.69 -25.86
C TYR A 839 35.52 -26.49 -26.80
N ASN A 840 34.77 -26.55 -27.88
CA ASN A 840 34.42 -25.39 -28.70
C ASN A 840 33.06 -24.80 -28.28
N LEU A 841 32.62 -23.73 -28.95
CA LEU A 841 31.36 -23.05 -28.67
C LEU A 841 30.14 -23.98 -28.80
N ALA A 842 30.12 -24.85 -29.81
CA ALA A 842 29.02 -25.79 -30.03
C ALA A 842 28.92 -26.84 -28.91
N ASN A 843 30.06 -27.35 -28.42
CA ASN A 843 30.11 -28.34 -27.37
C ASN A 843 29.58 -27.78 -26.04
N ILE A 844 29.98 -26.57 -25.66
CA ILE A 844 29.48 -25.94 -24.42
C ILE A 844 28.01 -25.56 -24.50
N ALA A 845 27.55 -25.02 -25.64
CA ALA A 845 26.14 -24.70 -25.84
C ALA A 845 25.25 -25.95 -25.85
N SER A 846 25.73 -27.06 -26.43
CA SER A 846 25.03 -28.35 -26.45
C SER A 846 24.94 -28.97 -25.07
N GLN A 847 25.99 -28.86 -24.25
CA GLN A 847 25.99 -29.34 -22.87
C GLN A 847 24.94 -28.59 -22.02
N ASN A 848 24.85 -27.26 -22.19
CA ASN A 848 23.98 -26.40 -21.39
C ASN A 848 22.56 -26.25 -21.95
N GLY A 849 22.28 -26.78 -23.14
CA GLY A 849 20.92 -26.80 -23.71
C GLY A 849 20.51 -25.54 -24.47
N HIS A 850 21.47 -24.74 -24.92
CA HIS A 850 21.20 -23.48 -25.61
C HIS A 850 20.98 -23.69 -27.11
N ALA A 851 19.77 -24.09 -27.49
CA ALA A 851 19.41 -24.34 -28.89
C ALA A 851 19.58 -23.11 -29.79
N ASP A 852 19.19 -21.92 -29.34
CA ASP A 852 19.32 -20.68 -30.14
C ASP A 852 20.78 -20.38 -30.51
N ILE A 853 21.73 -20.69 -29.61
CA ILE A 853 23.17 -20.60 -29.88
C ILE A 853 23.58 -21.61 -30.95
N ILE A 854 23.15 -22.88 -30.85
CA ILE A 854 23.50 -23.90 -31.85
C ILE A 854 22.94 -23.53 -33.24
N GLU A 855 21.74 -22.97 -33.30
CA GLU A 855 21.17 -22.47 -34.56
C GLU A 855 22.04 -21.36 -35.16
N LEU A 856 22.45 -20.39 -34.34
CA LEU A 856 23.33 -19.30 -34.76
C LEU A 856 24.70 -19.83 -35.24
N LEU A 857 25.33 -20.74 -34.49
CA LEU A 857 26.61 -21.35 -34.85
C LEU A 857 26.54 -22.16 -36.16
N LEU A 858 25.44 -22.87 -36.41
CA LEU A 858 25.20 -23.59 -37.67
C LEU A 858 25.09 -22.64 -38.87
N LYS A 859 24.43 -21.47 -38.71
CA LYS A 859 24.35 -20.42 -39.74
C LYS A 859 25.75 -19.90 -40.11
N HIS A 860 26.63 -19.79 -39.12
CA HIS A 860 28.02 -19.37 -39.30
C HIS A 860 29.00 -20.53 -39.60
N LYS A 861 28.49 -21.74 -39.92
CA LYS A 861 29.27 -22.92 -40.33
C LYS A 861 30.31 -23.41 -39.31
N VAL A 862 30.09 -23.17 -38.02
CA VAL A 862 30.95 -23.70 -36.95
C VAL A 862 30.91 -25.23 -36.94
N ASN A 863 32.06 -25.86 -36.70
CA ASN A 863 32.16 -27.32 -36.67
C ASN A 863 31.49 -27.91 -35.42
N VAL A 864 30.22 -28.31 -35.57
CA VAL A 864 29.46 -29.01 -34.51
C VAL A 864 29.84 -30.50 -34.36
N CYS A 865 30.60 -31.07 -35.31
CA CYS A 865 31.12 -32.44 -35.21
C CYS A 865 32.42 -32.51 -34.37
N HIS A 866 32.92 -31.38 -33.89
CA HIS A 866 34.17 -31.29 -33.14
C HIS A 866 34.14 -32.15 -31.87
N GLU A 867 35.15 -33.00 -31.72
CA GLU A 867 35.32 -33.84 -30.55
C GLU A 867 36.20 -33.13 -29.52
N ASN A 868 35.71 -33.06 -28.28
CA ASN A 868 36.51 -32.56 -27.16
C ASN A 868 37.63 -33.55 -26.77
N SER A 869 38.43 -33.23 -25.74
CA SER A 869 39.54 -34.09 -25.32
C SER A 869 39.15 -35.46 -24.76
N VAL A 870 37.86 -35.76 -24.61
CA VAL A 870 37.34 -37.09 -24.24
C VAL A 870 36.53 -37.73 -25.38
N ALA A 871 36.77 -37.30 -26.62
CA ALA A 871 36.10 -37.81 -27.82
C ALA A 871 34.56 -37.63 -27.82
N LEU A 872 34.06 -36.61 -27.10
CA LEU A 872 32.64 -36.27 -27.11
C LEU A 872 32.39 -35.05 -28.00
N ASN A 873 31.43 -35.19 -28.91
CA ASN A 873 30.97 -34.10 -29.77
C ASN A 873 29.67 -33.48 -29.22
N SER A 874 29.19 -32.44 -29.89
CA SER A 874 27.94 -31.74 -29.51
C SER A 874 26.72 -32.66 -29.39
N PHE A 875 26.61 -33.69 -30.24
CA PHE A 875 25.50 -34.65 -30.21
C PHE A 875 25.56 -35.59 -29.01
N HIS A 876 26.77 -36.03 -28.61
CA HIS A 876 26.98 -36.79 -27.38
C HIS A 876 26.59 -35.96 -26.14
N LEU A 877 27.05 -34.71 -26.07
CA LEU A 877 26.80 -33.81 -24.93
C LEU A 877 25.31 -33.45 -24.78
N ALA A 878 24.62 -33.16 -25.89
CA ALA A 878 23.19 -32.90 -25.86
C ALA A 878 22.38 -34.12 -25.38
N ALA A 879 22.77 -35.34 -25.77
CA ALA A 879 22.10 -36.55 -25.33
C ALA A 879 22.34 -36.84 -23.84
N GLU A 880 23.58 -36.68 -23.39
CA GLU A 880 23.97 -36.86 -21.99
C GLU A 880 23.23 -35.93 -21.03
N HIS A 881 22.93 -34.70 -21.47
CA HIS A 881 22.25 -33.68 -20.65
C HIS A 881 20.75 -33.53 -20.96
N GLY A 882 20.19 -34.38 -21.82
CA GLY A 882 18.74 -34.46 -22.02
C GLY A 882 18.15 -33.45 -23.01
N HIS A 883 18.97 -32.79 -23.84
CA HIS A 883 18.57 -31.67 -24.71
C HIS A 883 18.07 -32.14 -26.08
N ILE A 884 16.85 -32.68 -26.11
CA ILE A 884 16.25 -33.29 -27.32
C ILE A 884 16.08 -32.29 -28.48
N SER A 885 15.83 -31.01 -28.19
CA SER A 885 15.68 -29.95 -29.19
C SER A 885 16.95 -29.77 -30.01
N ILE A 886 18.10 -29.84 -29.36
CA ILE A 886 19.42 -29.75 -29.99
C ILE A 886 19.68 -30.99 -30.85
N LEU A 887 19.37 -32.19 -30.37
CA LEU A 887 19.54 -33.43 -31.15
C LEU A 887 18.75 -33.39 -32.46
N ARG A 888 17.48 -32.96 -32.40
CA ARG A 888 16.62 -32.79 -33.58
C ARG A 888 17.24 -31.81 -34.57
N MET A 889 17.69 -30.65 -34.09
CA MET A 889 18.28 -29.61 -34.92
C MET A 889 19.61 -30.05 -35.54
N LEU A 890 20.47 -30.75 -34.80
CA LEU A 890 21.72 -31.28 -35.33
C LEU A 890 21.49 -32.33 -36.43
N ILE A 891 20.48 -33.20 -36.28
CA ILE A 891 20.12 -34.17 -37.33
C ILE A 891 19.59 -33.47 -38.58
N SER A 892 18.75 -32.44 -38.41
CA SER A 892 18.10 -31.77 -39.55
C SER A 892 19.01 -30.82 -40.31
N SER A 893 19.93 -30.15 -39.61
CA SER A 893 20.54 -28.91 -40.10
C SER A 893 22.07 -28.93 -40.15
N SER A 894 22.73 -29.95 -39.59
CA SER A 894 24.19 -30.07 -39.68
C SER A 894 24.64 -30.98 -40.83
N LYS A 895 25.90 -30.82 -41.25
CA LYS A 895 26.55 -31.68 -42.27
C LYS A 895 27.25 -32.90 -41.66
N CYS A 896 27.15 -33.11 -40.35
CA CYS A 896 27.83 -34.19 -39.64
C CYS A 896 27.16 -35.53 -39.90
N ASN A 897 27.96 -36.60 -39.97
CA ASN A 897 27.43 -37.95 -39.95
C ASN A 897 27.26 -38.42 -38.50
N TRP A 898 26.04 -38.38 -37.99
CA TRP A 898 25.72 -38.78 -36.60
C TRP A 898 25.58 -40.29 -36.38
N SER A 899 25.67 -41.12 -37.42
CA SER A 899 25.49 -42.58 -37.29
C SER A 899 26.47 -43.20 -36.29
N SER A 900 27.71 -42.72 -36.25
CA SER A 900 28.74 -43.13 -35.29
C SER A 900 28.50 -42.61 -33.86
N SER A 901 27.66 -41.58 -33.71
CA SER A 901 27.37 -40.94 -32.41
C SER A 901 26.13 -41.51 -31.72
N PHE A 902 25.23 -42.17 -32.45
CA PHE A 902 23.95 -42.63 -31.92
C PHE A 902 24.08 -43.64 -30.77
N GLN A 903 24.97 -44.63 -30.87
CA GLN A 903 25.17 -45.65 -29.82
C GLN A 903 25.67 -45.04 -28.51
N THR A 904 26.73 -44.24 -28.60
CA THR A 904 27.31 -43.54 -27.45
C THR A 904 26.31 -42.57 -26.83
N SER A 905 25.55 -41.82 -27.63
CA SER A 905 24.48 -40.95 -27.15
C SER A 905 23.35 -41.71 -26.45
N LEU A 906 22.94 -42.87 -26.98
CA LEU A 906 21.91 -43.72 -26.38
C LEU A 906 22.35 -44.19 -24.99
N TYR A 907 23.59 -44.67 -24.89
CA TYR A 907 24.18 -45.07 -23.61
C TYR A 907 24.30 -43.89 -22.64
N LEU A 908 24.82 -42.74 -23.07
CA LEU A 908 24.98 -41.58 -22.19
C LEU A 908 23.63 -41.10 -21.64
N ALA A 909 22.61 -40.99 -22.50
CA ALA A 909 21.26 -40.62 -22.09
C ALA A 909 20.62 -41.64 -21.13
N ALA A 910 20.84 -42.94 -21.36
CA ALA A 910 20.37 -43.99 -20.46
C ALA A 910 21.09 -43.94 -19.10
N LYS A 911 22.41 -43.75 -19.11
CA LYS A 911 23.26 -43.61 -17.92
C LYS A 911 22.84 -42.42 -17.05
N THR A 912 22.48 -41.29 -17.67
CA THR A 912 22.06 -40.07 -16.95
C THR A 912 20.56 -39.99 -16.67
N GLY A 913 19.76 -40.96 -17.14
CA GLY A 913 18.35 -41.09 -16.82
C GLY A 913 17.41 -40.23 -17.69
N HIS A 914 17.86 -39.77 -18.86
CA HIS A 914 17.05 -38.96 -19.77
C HIS A 914 16.17 -39.81 -20.70
N LEU A 915 15.10 -40.39 -20.13
CA LEU A 915 14.19 -41.31 -20.82
C LEU A 915 13.59 -40.74 -22.12
N HIS A 916 13.29 -39.43 -22.17
CA HIS A 916 12.75 -38.79 -23.37
C HIS A 916 13.74 -38.82 -24.53
N VAL A 917 15.03 -38.58 -24.27
CA VAL A 917 16.10 -38.71 -25.27
C VAL A 917 16.27 -40.16 -25.72
N VAL A 918 16.27 -41.12 -24.79
CA VAL A 918 16.35 -42.56 -25.11
C VAL A 918 15.22 -42.96 -26.06
N LYS A 919 13.97 -42.60 -25.75
CA LYS A 919 12.82 -42.86 -26.63
C LYS A 919 12.99 -42.24 -28.01
N TYR A 920 13.50 -41.02 -28.09
CA TYR A 920 13.76 -40.36 -29.36
C TYR A 920 14.85 -41.05 -30.18
N LEU A 921 15.99 -41.40 -29.56
CA LEU A 921 17.06 -42.13 -30.25
C LEU A 921 16.60 -43.51 -30.73
N LEU A 922 15.83 -44.26 -29.92
CA LEU A 922 15.23 -45.53 -30.34
C LEU A 922 14.24 -45.36 -31.50
N SER A 923 13.51 -44.23 -31.54
CA SER A 923 12.61 -43.92 -32.68
C SER A 923 13.35 -43.65 -33.99
N LEU A 924 14.67 -43.41 -33.94
CA LEU A 924 15.55 -43.27 -35.10
C LEU A 924 16.15 -44.62 -35.55
N ASN A 925 15.60 -45.75 -35.09
CA ASN A 925 16.09 -47.11 -35.35
C ASN A 925 17.53 -47.37 -34.86
N VAL A 926 17.96 -46.67 -33.80
CA VAL A 926 19.23 -46.96 -33.13
C VAL A 926 19.08 -48.26 -32.35
N VAL A 927 19.87 -49.27 -32.71
CA VAL A 927 19.84 -50.59 -32.04
C VAL A 927 20.63 -50.52 -30.75
N ASP A 928 20.10 -50.96 -29.61
CA ASP A 928 20.90 -51.09 -28.38
C ASP A 928 21.92 -52.23 -28.55
N THR A 929 23.15 -51.87 -28.94
CA THR A 929 24.26 -52.81 -29.09
C THR A 929 25.31 -52.53 -28.02
N CYS A 930 26.03 -53.56 -27.57
CA CYS A 930 27.13 -53.38 -26.65
C CYS A 930 28.12 -52.35 -27.23
N ILE A 931 28.38 -51.27 -26.50
CA ILE A 931 29.42 -50.31 -26.86
C ILE A 931 30.74 -51.09 -26.89
N PRO A 932 31.51 -51.04 -28.00
CA PRO A 932 32.81 -51.67 -28.05
C PRO A 932 33.65 -51.19 -26.87
N CYS A 933 34.37 -52.09 -26.20
CA CYS A 933 35.44 -51.70 -25.28
C CYS A 933 36.44 -50.87 -26.10
N LEU A 934 36.34 -49.54 -26.01
CA LEU A 934 37.19 -48.64 -26.75
C LEU A 934 38.59 -48.68 -26.12
N ASP A 935 39.43 -49.60 -26.58
CA ASP A 935 40.89 -49.58 -26.34
C ASP A 935 41.56 -48.32 -26.92
N LYS A 936 40.78 -47.44 -27.57
CA LYS A 936 41.18 -46.19 -28.23
C LYS A 936 40.56 -44.94 -27.59
N ILE A 937 40.34 -44.90 -26.28
CA ILE A 937 40.27 -43.59 -25.62
C ILE A 937 41.73 -43.07 -25.62
N ASN A 938 42.09 -42.27 -26.61
CA ASN A 938 43.43 -41.67 -26.77
C ASN A 938 43.58 -40.45 -25.83
N TRP A 939 43.49 -40.63 -24.51
CA TRP A 939 43.72 -39.55 -23.53
C TRP A 939 45.21 -39.33 -23.20
N ILE A 940 46.09 -40.18 -23.74
CA ILE A 940 47.53 -40.11 -23.56
C ILE A 940 48.16 -39.48 -24.83
N PRO A 941 48.90 -38.36 -24.73
CA PRO A 941 49.64 -37.82 -25.87
C PRO A 941 50.63 -38.86 -26.41
N ASN A 942 50.75 -38.96 -27.74
CA ASN A 942 51.70 -39.87 -28.40
C ASN A 942 53.09 -39.77 -27.76
N GLY A 943 53.53 -40.84 -27.09
CA GLY A 943 54.90 -40.98 -26.56
C GLY A 943 55.08 -41.12 -25.05
N LYS A 944 54.03 -41.24 -24.22
CA LYS A 944 54.20 -41.57 -22.77
C LYS A 944 53.26 -42.67 -22.28
N SER A 945 53.75 -43.89 -22.11
CA SER A 945 53.02 -44.95 -21.39
C SER A 945 52.93 -44.64 -19.88
N LEU A 946 51.73 -44.66 -19.30
CA LEU A 946 51.53 -44.86 -17.86
C LEU A 946 51.29 -46.36 -17.59
N PRO A 947 51.75 -46.94 -16.46
CA PRO A 947 51.81 -48.39 -16.26
C PRO A 947 50.48 -49.12 -16.01
N TYR A 948 49.33 -48.48 -16.24
CA TYR A 948 48.02 -49.01 -15.78
C TYR A 948 46.89 -48.80 -16.78
N ALA A 949 47.15 -49.05 -18.06
CA ALA A 949 46.08 -49.21 -19.05
C ALA A 949 45.78 -50.70 -19.24
N CYS A 950 44.51 -51.07 -19.06
CA CYS A 950 43.94 -52.41 -19.18
C CYS A 950 44.28 -53.43 -18.09
N ASP A 951 43.65 -53.28 -16.92
CA ASP A 951 43.18 -54.46 -16.17
C ASP A 951 41.94 -54.10 -15.33
N MET A 952 40.76 -54.26 -15.93
CA MET A 952 39.48 -54.29 -15.21
C MET A 952 39.35 -55.50 -14.25
N ALA A 953 40.42 -56.29 -14.09
CA ALA A 953 40.50 -57.45 -13.21
C ALA A 953 41.06 -57.16 -11.79
N LEU A 954 41.59 -55.96 -11.50
CA LEU A 954 42.26 -55.67 -10.22
C LEU A 954 41.61 -54.57 -9.35
N LEU A 955 40.36 -54.18 -9.63
CA LEU A 955 39.59 -53.42 -8.65
C LEU A 955 39.16 -54.35 -7.51
N SER A 956 39.56 -54.03 -6.28
CA SER A 956 39.19 -54.79 -5.09
C SER A 956 37.65 -54.89 -4.97
N PRO A 957 37.11 -56.00 -4.42
CA PRO A 957 35.66 -56.25 -4.34
C PRO A 957 34.86 -55.12 -3.67
N GLU A 958 35.51 -54.28 -2.87
CA GLU A 958 34.91 -53.17 -2.13
C GLU A 958 34.41 -52.04 -3.05
N TRP A 959 35.04 -51.82 -4.21
CA TRP A 959 34.61 -50.78 -5.16
C TRP A 959 33.48 -51.20 -6.09
N ARG A 960 33.21 -52.53 -6.21
CA ARG A 960 32.04 -53.03 -6.95
C ARG A 960 30.72 -52.78 -6.19
N HIS A 961 30.77 -52.65 -4.87
CA HIS A 961 29.58 -52.46 -4.03
C HIS A 961 29.22 -51.00 -3.77
N THR A 962 30.19 -50.08 -3.77
CA THR A 962 29.94 -48.65 -3.47
C THR A 962 29.35 -47.86 -4.64
N ALA A 963 29.62 -48.25 -5.89
CA ALA A 963 29.04 -47.58 -7.06
C ALA A 963 27.52 -47.85 -7.25
N PHE A 964 26.95 -48.86 -6.58
CA PHE A 964 25.54 -49.23 -6.68
C PHE A 964 24.68 -48.82 -5.45
N GLN A 965 25.25 -48.17 -4.42
CA GLN A 965 24.52 -47.89 -3.17
C GLN A 965 24.43 -46.41 -2.73
N GLN A 966 25.02 -45.45 -3.46
CA GLN A 966 24.79 -44.03 -3.19
C GLN A 966 23.82 -43.39 -4.19
N MET A 967 22.56 -43.86 -4.17
CA MET A 967 21.42 -43.07 -4.60
C MET A 967 20.46 -42.93 -3.42
N PRO A 968 20.05 -41.71 -3.01
CA PRO A 968 18.89 -41.59 -2.15
C PRO A 968 17.68 -42.11 -2.94
N ARG A 969 17.14 -43.24 -2.48
CA ARG A 969 15.85 -43.79 -2.92
C ARG A 969 14.75 -42.75 -2.61
N GLN A 970 14.46 -41.86 -3.56
CA GLN A 970 13.13 -41.27 -3.61
C GLN A 970 12.17 -42.39 -4.05
N LYS A 971 11.35 -42.86 -3.10
CA LYS A 971 10.21 -43.70 -3.40
C LYS A 971 9.28 -42.92 -4.32
N VAL A 972 9.26 -43.28 -5.59
CA VAL A 972 8.10 -43.06 -6.45
C VAL A 972 7.45 -44.43 -6.61
N LYS A 973 6.31 -44.62 -5.95
CA LYS A 973 5.25 -45.53 -6.40
C LYS A 973 4.03 -44.63 -6.51
N PRO A 974 3.32 -44.74 -7.64
CA PRO A 974 2.80 -43.63 -8.45
C PRO A 974 2.84 -42.23 -7.83
#